data_AF-A0A2M7I475-F1
#
_entry.id   AF-A0A2M7I475-F1
#
_cell.length_a   1.000
_cell.length_b   1.000
_cell.length_c   1.000
_cell.angle_alpha   90.00
_cell.angle_beta   90.00
_cell.angle_gamma   90.00
#
_symmetry.space_group_name_H-M   'P 1'
#
loop_
_entity.id
_entity.type
_entity.pdbx_description
1 polymer ?
#
loop_
_entity_poly.entity_id
_entity_poly.type
_entity_poly.pdbx_seq_one_letter_code
_entity_poly.pdbx_strand_id
1 'polypeptide(L)'
;MKKYIDPLEYFKLSPVKAAKVSEVSEATALSPVPAEEKVNFHIGNPVQDKRLSSAYLRMILGIDFQNNELNEYNLDAIIEHLEWETKEKTKLEFLLDLIKKSAPYMPRGGFKKGEPSYLVKYFNEWLVKNQQEPLLYHLGETSGNREIILASGGVFEALRILFHALSKYLVNPTSRVFVFAVDLPKHLIKFPSVNFQFISNNETFLIEELRKSFEKQPTTPSFLLLGKITKEETRRALRLLSLEFPLFFIEVNNAPNHLSLAREAKMMNRVLRFMTPEIFSKSLKGLSIVFLAGNSDFIKVIENIHFQLKGTPSASEVELLSYILKENLVNNKNDIPKPNLIVETSNESFSNNIIGNILANNSFNSFEEKFKNLISHNENIVTNITERVSKIESRLSKKTDLDSAIFYFDKFLSNNANNLLDQFIENIESKDWAKDLENSFLYVFLKHHPEYRHKNCLTVSGSSRSGLGLLGFHCGIKEVVFPDLSWTYEHCFPSVSVVPLTDDFNLDINGIIERVNSKVLEDPNWIKYGAVALNNPHNATGQEFDSKVLKQLLKLLLEKNIFIIDDLSYQNVAPTGKLKQIKTIRQLTDELLAGGYITEEQSNFVITIHSLSKTDSFAGARLSVIEIRDQKLFNKLKAITLTIKPNIGAIFLAYLFYRNKTETANAYWKLRNSIFEERMNSINQAVLNLPKERNKFDITIKAPTGSMYPQMIIDKLPSGLSLDWLASGLARQGIGLIPLSTF
;
A
#
# COMPACT_ATOMS: atom_id res chain seq x y z
N MET A 1 -4.54 -16.16 -50.39
CA MET A 1 -3.94 -14.98 -49.74
C MET A 1 -3.69 -15.31 -48.27
N LYS A 2 -2.44 -15.28 -47.77
CA LYS A 2 -2.21 -15.33 -46.31
C LYS A 2 -2.85 -14.07 -45.71
N LYS A 3 -3.80 -14.24 -44.80
CA LYS A 3 -4.43 -13.11 -44.08
C LYS A 3 -3.30 -12.38 -43.35
N TYR A 4 -3.00 -11.14 -43.74
CA TYR A 4 -2.07 -10.30 -42.99
C TYR A 4 -2.75 -9.93 -41.68
N ILE A 5 -2.33 -10.56 -40.58
CA ILE A 5 -2.81 -10.28 -39.23
C ILE A 5 -1.81 -9.28 -38.64
N ASP A 6 -2.28 -8.12 -38.19
CA ASP A 6 -1.43 -7.20 -37.44
C ASP A 6 -0.88 -7.93 -36.20
N PRO A 7 0.45 -7.95 -35.97
CA PRO A 7 1.03 -8.59 -34.80
C PRO A 7 0.46 -8.10 -33.45
N LEU A 8 -0.19 -6.92 -33.41
CA LEU A 8 -0.89 -6.44 -32.22
C LEU A 8 -2.09 -7.31 -31.81
N GLU A 9 -2.74 -8.00 -32.74
CA GLU A 9 -3.91 -8.85 -32.45
C GLU A 9 -3.57 -9.99 -31.48
N TYR A 10 -2.30 -10.42 -31.43
CA TYR A 10 -1.82 -11.45 -30.50
C TYR A 10 -1.75 -10.95 -29.05
N PHE A 11 -1.82 -9.65 -28.81
CA PHE A 11 -1.78 -9.04 -27.48
C PHE A 11 -3.16 -8.70 -26.92
N LYS A 12 -4.23 -9.19 -27.57
CA LYS A 12 -5.60 -8.95 -27.13
C LYS A 12 -5.82 -9.45 -25.70
N LEU A 13 -6.43 -8.59 -24.90
CA LEU A 13 -6.79 -8.86 -23.51
C LEU A 13 -8.28 -9.19 -23.45
N SER A 14 -8.64 -10.10 -22.54
CA SER A 14 -10.02 -10.43 -22.24
C SER A 14 -10.69 -9.25 -21.50
N PRO A 15 -12.01 -9.06 -21.66
CA PRO A 15 -12.70 -7.94 -21.04
C PRO A 15 -12.58 -7.95 -19.51
N VAL A 16 -12.28 -6.80 -18.93
CA VAL A 16 -12.31 -6.63 -17.48
C VAL A 16 -13.76 -6.50 -17.03
N LYS A 17 -14.23 -7.44 -16.22
CA LYS A 17 -15.46 -7.26 -15.44
C LYS A 17 -15.13 -6.42 -14.21
N ALA A 18 -15.67 -5.19 -14.14
CA ALA A 18 -15.50 -4.35 -12.97
C ALA A 18 -16.13 -5.00 -11.75
N ALA A 19 -15.47 -4.90 -10.58
CA ALA A 19 -16.08 -5.30 -9.32
C ALA A 19 -17.36 -4.50 -9.08
N LYS A 20 -18.46 -5.16 -8.66
CA LYS A 20 -19.78 -4.53 -8.49
C LYS A 20 -19.74 -3.32 -7.54
N VAL A 21 -18.94 -3.43 -6.50
CA VAL A 21 -18.63 -2.35 -5.55
C VAL A 21 -18.10 -1.07 -6.23
N SER A 22 -17.25 -1.23 -7.25
CA SER A 22 -16.76 -0.10 -8.05
C SER A 22 -17.80 0.43 -9.00
N GLU A 23 -18.56 -0.46 -9.64
CA GLU A 23 -19.63 -0.08 -10.57
C GLU A 23 -20.67 0.80 -9.87
N VAL A 24 -21.12 0.38 -8.68
CA VAL A 24 -22.03 1.18 -7.84
C VAL A 24 -21.40 2.52 -7.48
N SER A 25 -20.16 2.53 -7.01
CA SER A 25 -19.47 3.78 -6.64
C SER A 25 -19.30 4.77 -7.79
N GLU A 26 -18.91 4.27 -8.96
CA GLU A 26 -18.77 5.08 -10.17
C GLU A 26 -20.14 5.59 -10.64
N ALA A 27 -21.17 4.74 -10.64
CA ALA A 27 -22.53 5.15 -10.99
C ALA A 27 -23.08 6.21 -10.03
N THR A 28 -22.88 6.06 -8.72
CA THR A 28 -23.24 7.06 -7.72
C THR A 28 -22.49 8.36 -7.94
N ALA A 29 -21.18 8.31 -8.17
CA ALA A 29 -20.37 9.50 -8.43
C ALA A 29 -20.81 10.23 -9.70
N LEU A 30 -21.15 9.51 -10.77
CA LEU A 30 -21.60 10.03 -12.06
C LEU A 30 -23.09 10.41 -12.10
N SER A 31 -23.85 10.13 -11.04
CA SER A 31 -25.26 10.52 -10.98
C SER A 31 -25.42 12.06 -11.10
N PRO A 32 -26.53 12.52 -11.70
CA PRO A 32 -26.79 13.96 -11.93
C PRO A 32 -27.13 14.73 -10.64
N VAL A 33 -27.24 14.04 -9.51
CA VAL A 33 -27.54 14.62 -8.19
C VAL A 33 -26.37 15.54 -7.76
N PRO A 34 -26.62 16.64 -7.03
CA PRO A 34 -25.56 17.45 -6.41
C PRO A 34 -24.67 16.62 -5.47
N ALA A 35 -23.40 17.01 -5.30
CA ALA A 35 -22.44 16.21 -4.53
C ALA A 35 -22.81 16.13 -3.04
N GLU A 36 -23.40 17.18 -2.50
CA GLU A 36 -23.91 17.34 -1.15
C GLU A 36 -25.14 16.48 -0.84
N GLU A 37 -25.89 16.08 -1.88
CA GLU A 37 -27.08 15.23 -1.77
C GLU A 37 -26.77 13.75 -2.03
N LYS A 38 -25.61 13.43 -2.62
CA LYS A 38 -25.19 12.05 -2.85
C LYS A 38 -24.90 11.36 -1.53
N VAL A 39 -25.49 10.18 -1.35
CA VAL A 39 -25.24 9.33 -0.19
C VAL A 39 -24.56 8.06 -0.69
N ASN A 40 -23.35 7.81 -0.22
CA ASN A 40 -22.65 6.58 -0.59
C ASN A 40 -22.36 5.76 0.67
N PHE A 41 -23.14 4.71 0.89
CA PHE A 41 -22.89 3.68 1.91
C PHE A 41 -21.82 2.70 1.40
N HIS A 42 -20.74 3.24 0.85
CA HIS A 42 -19.69 2.45 0.23
C HIS A 42 -18.80 1.82 1.29
N ILE A 43 -18.52 0.53 1.07
CA ILE A 43 -17.55 -0.25 1.81
C ILE A 43 -16.15 0.24 1.42
N GLY A 44 -15.54 1.08 2.25
CA GLY A 44 -14.12 1.36 2.03
C GLY A 44 -13.50 2.52 2.77
N ASN A 45 -14.09 3.71 2.72
CA ASN A 45 -13.40 4.85 3.31
C ASN A 45 -13.66 4.90 4.81
N PRO A 46 -12.62 5.13 5.63
CA PRO A 46 -12.82 5.42 7.04
C PRO A 46 -13.59 6.73 7.19
N VAL A 47 -14.02 7.01 8.42
CA VAL A 47 -14.70 8.26 8.74
C VAL A 47 -13.78 9.46 8.40
N GLN A 48 -14.26 10.29 7.48
CA GLN A 48 -13.67 11.58 7.18
C GLN A 48 -14.48 12.63 7.95
N ASP A 49 -13.84 13.24 8.94
CA ASP A 49 -14.42 14.27 9.80
C ASP A 49 -13.31 15.23 10.23
N LYS A 50 -13.63 16.52 10.26
CA LYS A 50 -12.65 17.59 10.55
C LYS A 50 -12.15 17.54 12.00
N ARG A 51 -12.96 17.01 12.92
CA ARG A 51 -12.54 16.75 14.30
C ARG A 51 -11.43 15.70 14.33
N LEU A 52 -11.48 14.69 13.47
CA LEU A 52 -10.44 13.66 13.38
C LEU A 52 -9.17 14.18 12.71
N SER A 53 -9.26 14.91 11.60
CA SER A 53 -8.06 15.48 10.97
C SER A 53 -7.34 16.45 11.91
N SER A 54 -8.09 17.31 12.61
CA SER A 54 -7.53 18.23 13.61
C SER A 54 -6.90 17.50 14.79
N ALA A 55 -7.57 16.46 15.32
CA ALA A 55 -7.03 15.64 16.40
C ALA A 55 -5.74 14.90 15.98
N TYR A 56 -5.72 14.33 14.78
CA TYR A 56 -4.53 13.68 14.22
C TYR A 56 -3.38 14.69 14.09
N LEU A 57 -3.66 15.88 13.56
CA LEU A 57 -2.67 16.95 13.42
C LEU A 57 -2.05 17.31 14.78
N ARG A 58 -2.87 17.53 15.80
CA ARG A 58 -2.38 17.80 17.17
C ARG A 58 -1.48 16.67 17.68
N MET A 59 -1.91 15.42 17.51
CA MET A 59 -1.12 14.26 17.93
C MET A 59 0.26 14.20 17.28
N ILE A 60 0.36 14.39 15.97
CA ILE A 60 1.67 14.28 15.30
C ILE A 60 2.61 15.42 15.66
N LEU A 61 2.06 16.60 15.96
CA LEU A 61 2.79 17.79 16.39
C LEU A 61 3.18 17.75 17.88
N GLY A 62 2.65 16.80 18.65
CA GLY A 62 2.89 16.71 20.10
C GLY A 62 2.07 17.70 20.93
N ILE A 63 1.00 18.25 20.35
CA ILE A 63 0.05 19.14 21.03
C ILE A 63 -0.94 18.28 21.82
N ASP A 64 -1.38 18.77 22.98
CA ASP A 64 -2.43 18.10 23.76
C ASP A 64 -3.68 17.86 22.89
N PHE A 65 -4.13 16.60 22.88
CA PHE A 65 -5.31 16.13 22.16
C PHE A 65 -6.56 16.97 22.48
N GLN A 66 -6.69 17.44 23.74
CA GLN A 66 -7.84 18.20 24.23
C GLN A 66 -7.88 19.66 23.78
N ASN A 67 -6.79 20.20 23.23
CA ASN A 67 -6.72 21.61 22.83
C ASN A 67 -7.47 21.84 21.50
N ASN A 68 -8.80 21.88 21.55
CA ASN A 68 -9.67 21.94 20.38
C ASN A 68 -9.60 23.28 19.62
N GLU A 69 -9.08 24.34 20.24
CA GLU A 69 -8.89 25.64 19.60
C GLU A 69 -7.82 25.57 18.49
N LEU A 70 -6.82 24.69 18.66
CA LEU A 70 -5.80 24.41 17.67
C LEU A 70 -6.31 23.35 16.68
N ASN A 71 -6.79 23.79 15.53
CA ASN A 71 -7.47 22.94 14.54
C ASN A 71 -7.11 23.30 13.09
N GLU A 72 -7.62 22.51 12.15
CA GLU A 72 -7.26 22.63 10.73
C GLU A 72 -7.67 23.96 10.05
N TYR A 73 -8.46 24.82 10.71
CA TYR A 73 -8.86 26.12 10.17
C TYR A 73 -7.95 27.27 10.59
N ASN A 74 -7.15 27.10 11.64
CA ASN A 74 -6.30 28.15 12.18
C ASN A 74 -4.86 27.66 12.32
N LEU A 75 -4.21 27.46 11.18
CA LEU A 75 -2.81 27.02 11.12
C LEU A 75 -1.85 28.06 11.72
N ASP A 76 -2.20 29.35 11.65
CA ASP A 76 -1.37 30.42 12.21
C ASP A 76 -1.29 30.33 13.74
N ALA A 77 -2.42 30.03 14.42
CA ALA A 77 -2.41 29.77 15.86
C ALA A 77 -1.59 28.52 16.23
N ILE A 78 -1.54 27.51 15.36
CA ILE A 78 -0.70 26.32 15.57
C ILE A 78 0.78 26.68 15.45
N ILE A 79 1.16 27.48 14.46
CA ILE A 79 2.54 27.97 14.28
C ILE A 79 2.98 28.77 15.49
N GLU A 80 2.14 29.70 15.95
CA GLU A 80 2.41 30.51 17.14
C GLU A 80 2.57 29.64 18.39
N HIS A 81 1.66 28.68 18.60
CA HIS A 81 1.74 27.75 19.73
C HIS A 81 3.00 26.89 19.74
N LEU A 82 3.47 26.46 18.56
CA LEU A 82 4.67 25.65 18.41
C LEU A 82 5.97 26.47 18.36
N GLU A 83 5.86 27.81 18.39
CA GLU A 83 6.98 28.73 18.20
C GLU A 83 7.73 28.49 16.88
N TRP A 84 7.00 28.06 15.84
CA TRP A 84 7.57 27.84 14.51
C TRP A 84 7.73 29.17 13.76
N GLU A 85 8.71 29.24 12.88
CA GLU A 85 8.85 30.39 12.01
C GLU A 85 7.74 30.41 10.93
N THR A 86 7.32 31.60 10.47
CA THR A 86 6.28 31.74 9.43
C THR A 86 6.62 30.98 8.14
N LYS A 87 7.91 30.83 7.81
CA LYS A 87 8.38 30.05 6.65
C LYS A 87 8.05 28.55 6.75
N GLU A 88 7.77 28.05 7.95
CA GLU A 88 7.47 26.65 8.22
C GLU A 88 5.99 26.32 8.04
N LYS A 89 5.16 27.33 7.75
CA LYS A 89 3.74 27.15 7.42
C LYS A 89 3.53 26.13 6.31
N THR A 90 4.38 26.13 5.29
CA THR A 90 4.32 25.17 4.18
C THR A 90 4.56 23.73 4.63
N LYS A 91 5.38 23.50 5.66
CA LYS A 91 5.56 22.16 6.26
C LYS A 91 4.31 21.74 7.03
N LEU A 92 3.70 22.66 7.77
CA LEU A 92 2.46 22.41 8.50
C LEU A 92 1.30 22.10 7.55
N GLU A 93 1.17 22.86 6.46
CA GLU A 93 0.20 22.60 5.38
C GLU A 93 0.42 21.23 4.75
N PHE A 94 1.68 20.85 4.47
CA PHE A 94 2.03 19.53 4.00
C PHE A 94 1.58 18.43 4.97
N LEU A 95 1.85 18.56 6.27
CA LEU A 95 1.46 17.56 7.26
C LEU A 95 -0.07 17.41 7.35
N LEU A 96 -0.81 18.52 7.29
CA LEU A 96 -2.27 18.49 7.24
C LEU A 96 -2.79 17.83 5.96
N ASP A 97 -2.23 18.18 4.80
CA ASP A 97 -2.59 17.57 3.51
C ASP A 97 -2.26 16.08 3.48
N LEU A 98 -1.12 15.69 4.04
CA LEU A 98 -0.72 14.30 4.18
C LEU A 98 -1.75 13.51 4.99
N ILE A 99 -2.24 14.05 6.12
CA ILE A 99 -3.31 13.43 6.92
C ILE A 99 -4.59 13.32 6.08
N LYS A 100 -5.07 14.44 5.53
CA LYS A 100 -6.37 14.51 4.85
C LYS A 100 -6.44 13.65 3.60
N LYS A 101 -5.36 13.61 2.81
CA LYS A 101 -5.29 12.82 1.57
C LYS A 101 -5.01 11.34 1.85
N SER A 102 -4.35 11.02 2.97
CA SER A 102 -4.09 9.62 3.37
C SER A 102 -5.30 8.94 4.03
N ALA A 103 -6.31 9.70 4.45
CA ALA A 103 -7.52 9.13 5.05
C ALA A 103 -8.38 8.34 4.04
N PRO A 104 -8.88 8.93 2.93
CA PRO A 104 -9.64 8.21 1.92
C PRO A 104 -8.75 7.39 0.99
N TYR A 105 -9.30 6.36 0.36
CA TYR A 105 -8.63 5.72 -0.77
C TYR A 105 -8.44 6.70 -1.94
N MET A 106 -7.28 6.66 -2.58
CA MET A 106 -7.13 7.27 -3.90
C MET A 106 -8.11 6.64 -4.89
N PRO A 107 -8.52 7.36 -5.94
CA PRO A 107 -9.21 6.75 -7.07
C PRO A 107 -8.38 5.60 -7.68
N ARG A 108 -9.05 4.66 -8.35
CA ARG A 108 -8.35 3.62 -9.11
C ARG A 108 -7.44 4.26 -10.17
N GLY A 109 -6.26 3.67 -10.35
CA GLY A 109 -5.18 4.21 -11.19
C GLY A 109 -4.53 5.50 -10.65
N GLY A 110 -4.93 6.00 -9.48
CA GLY A 110 -4.26 7.09 -8.76
C GLY A 110 -4.91 8.47 -8.87
N PHE A 111 -5.91 8.68 -9.73
CA PHE A 111 -6.59 9.99 -9.87
C PHE A 111 -7.97 9.84 -10.52
N LYS A 112 -8.82 10.87 -10.49
CA LYS A 112 -10.09 10.89 -11.25
C LYS A 112 -9.83 11.45 -12.64
N LYS A 113 -10.44 10.88 -13.69
CA LYS A 113 -10.19 11.29 -15.08
C LYS A 113 -10.39 12.79 -15.32
N GLY A 114 -11.45 13.38 -14.78
CA GLY A 114 -11.73 14.83 -14.89
C GLY A 114 -11.03 15.71 -13.86
N GLU A 115 -10.25 15.13 -12.95
CA GLU A 115 -9.56 15.86 -11.88
C GLU A 115 -8.18 15.23 -11.59
N PRO A 116 -7.21 15.32 -12.52
CA PRO A 116 -5.86 14.80 -12.27
C PRO A 116 -5.15 15.56 -11.15
N SER A 117 -4.40 14.83 -10.32
CA SER A 117 -3.62 15.44 -9.23
C SER A 117 -2.45 16.28 -9.77
N TYR A 118 -1.86 17.12 -8.91
CA TYR A 118 -0.63 17.86 -9.24
C TYR A 118 0.45 16.94 -9.81
N LEU A 119 0.73 15.81 -9.16
CA LEU A 119 1.78 14.89 -9.59
C LEU A 119 1.56 14.33 -11.00
N VAL A 120 0.32 13.99 -11.34
CA VAL A 120 -0.04 13.48 -12.67
C VAL A 120 0.10 14.57 -13.72
N LYS A 121 -0.32 15.80 -13.40
CA LYS A 121 -0.14 16.96 -14.29
C LYS A 121 1.34 17.25 -14.50
N TYR A 122 2.12 17.28 -13.43
CA TYR A 122 3.57 17.49 -13.47
C TYR A 122 4.28 16.44 -14.32
N PHE A 123 3.92 15.16 -14.17
CA PHE A 123 4.47 14.08 -15.00
C PHE A 123 4.06 14.21 -16.47
N ASN A 124 2.80 14.56 -16.76
CA ASN A 124 2.33 14.80 -18.12
C ASN A 124 3.02 16.02 -18.77
N GLU A 125 3.24 17.09 -18.01
CA GLU A 125 4.02 18.24 -18.46
C GLU A 125 5.47 17.88 -18.71
N TRP A 126 6.07 17.03 -17.87
CA TRP A 126 7.41 16.50 -18.12
C TRP A 126 7.47 15.78 -19.47
N LEU A 127 6.49 14.92 -19.78
CA LEU A 127 6.42 14.20 -21.06
C LEU A 127 6.21 15.10 -22.28
N VAL A 128 5.47 16.20 -22.16
CA VAL A 128 5.05 17.01 -23.31
C VAL A 128 5.90 18.26 -23.49
N LYS A 129 6.34 18.90 -22.41
CA LYS A 129 7.01 20.21 -22.42
C LYS A 129 8.48 20.15 -22.02
N ASN A 130 8.86 19.25 -21.11
CA ASN A 130 10.20 19.25 -20.50
C ASN A 130 11.10 18.13 -21.05
N GLN A 131 10.79 17.58 -22.22
CA GLN A 131 11.54 16.52 -22.87
C GLN A 131 11.77 16.86 -24.34
N GLN A 132 12.93 16.42 -24.86
CA GLN A 132 13.18 16.42 -26.29
C GLN A 132 12.21 15.43 -26.95
N GLU A 133 11.41 15.95 -27.88
CA GLU A 133 10.30 15.27 -28.56
C GLU A 133 9.13 14.88 -27.63
N PRO A 134 7.95 15.51 -27.78
CA PRO A 134 6.81 15.25 -26.91
C PRO A 134 6.20 13.86 -27.16
N LEU A 135 5.83 13.19 -26.08
CA LEU A 135 4.97 12.00 -26.10
C LEU A 135 3.66 12.33 -25.39
N LEU A 136 2.56 12.27 -26.12
CA LEU A 136 1.23 12.59 -25.62
C LEU A 136 0.50 11.30 -25.22
N TYR A 137 0.16 11.19 -23.95
CA TYR A 137 -0.72 10.14 -23.44
C TYR A 137 -2.00 10.75 -22.88
N HIS A 138 -3.12 10.08 -23.07
CA HIS A 138 -4.42 10.57 -22.62
C HIS A 138 -4.65 10.33 -21.13
N LEU A 139 -5.02 11.39 -20.40
CA LEU A 139 -5.44 11.31 -18.99
C LEU A 139 -6.87 10.76 -18.83
N GLY A 140 -7.60 10.64 -19.93
CA GLY A 140 -8.98 10.14 -20.00
C GLY A 140 -10.06 11.20 -19.87
N GLU A 141 -9.72 12.49 -19.89
CA GLU A 141 -10.67 13.63 -19.82
C GLU A 141 -11.62 13.66 -21.03
N THR A 142 -11.10 13.44 -22.24
CA THR A 142 -11.88 13.57 -23.50
C THR A 142 -12.32 12.23 -24.07
N SER A 143 -11.43 11.23 -24.11
CA SER A 143 -11.68 9.92 -24.72
C SER A 143 -12.35 8.92 -23.78
N GLY A 144 -12.41 9.22 -22.48
CA GLY A 144 -12.79 8.26 -21.44
C GLY A 144 -11.74 7.15 -21.20
N ASN A 145 -10.73 7.00 -22.05
CA ASN A 145 -9.66 6.02 -21.92
C ASN A 145 -8.40 6.66 -21.35
N ARG A 146 -7.86 6.04 -20.31
CA ARG A 146 -6.67 6.50 -19.61
C ARG A 146 -5.46 5.71 -20.08
N GLU A 147 -4.37 6.42 -20.31
CA GLU A 147 -3.09 5.87 -20.74
C GLU A 147 -1.96 6.10 -19.72
N ILE A 148 -2.21 6.91 -18.68
CA ILE A 148 -1.29 7.12 -17.54
C ILE A 148 -1.96 6.68 -16.25
N ILE A 149 -1.31 5.82 -15.46
CA ILE A 149 -1.71 5.52 -14.06
C ILE A 149 -0.51 5.63 -13.12
N LEU A 150 -0.82 5.69 -11.83
CA LEU A 150 0.17 5.55 -10.77
C LEU A 150 0.11 4.12 -10.19
N ALA A 151 1.25 3.62 -9.78
CA ALA A 151 1.39 2.45 -8.90
C ALA A 151 2.29 2.81 -7.71
N SER A 152 2.28 1.98 -6.67
CA SER A 152 3.13 2.14 -5.48
C SER A 152 3.82 0.82 -5.14
N GLY A 153 4.95 0.86 -4.42
CA GLY A 153 5.77 -0.31 -4.09
C GLY A 153 6.98 -0.53 -5.01
N GLY A 154 7.27 0.40 -5.91
CA GLY A 154 8.42 0.35 -6.82
C GLY A 154 8.19 -0.53 -8.06
N VAL A 155 9.21 -0.56 -8.93
CA VAL A 155 9.12 -1.21 -10.25
C VAL A 155 8.80 -2.71 -10.15
N PHE A 156 9.42 -3.43 -9.22
CA PHE A 156 9.19 -4.88 -9.10
C PHE A 156 7.77 -5.22 -8.67
N GLU A 157 7.16 -4.42 -7.79
CA GLU A 157 5.74 -4.60 -7.45
C GLU A 157 4.83 -4.26 -8.64
N ALA A 158 5.16 -3.21 -9.40
CA ALA A 158 4.42 -2.86 -10.61
C ALA A 158 4.53 -3.97 -11.68
N LEU A 159 5.70 -4.60 -11.82
CA LEU A 159 5.90 -5.76 -12.70
C LEU A 159 5.14 -7.00 -12.21
N ARG A 160 5.08 -7.25 -10.90
CA ARG A 160 4.25 -8.32 -10.32
C ARG A 160 2.79 -8.19 -10.74
N ILE A 161 2.26 -6.98 -10.68
CA ILE A 161 0.89 -6.64 -11.11
C ILE A 161 0.74 -6.87 -12.62
N LEU A 162 1.70 -6.42 -13.43
CA LEU A 162 1.69 -6.67 -14.88
C LEU A 162 1.71 -8.17 -15.20
N PHE A 163 2.56 -8.97 -14.56
CA PHE A 163 2.64 -10.40 -14.85
C PHE A 163 1.39 -11.16 -14.42
N HIS A 164 0.72 -10.76 -13.35
CA HIS A 164 -0.63 -11.25 -13.04
C HIS A 164 -1.66 -10.84 -14.11
N ALA A 165 -1.58 -9.61 -14.64
CA ALA A 165 -2.43 -9.17 -15.74
C ALA A 165 -2.22 -10.03 -17.00
N LEU A 166 -0.97 -10.27 -17.39
CA LEU A 166 -0.63 -11.12 -18.53
C LEU A 166 -1.12 -12.56 -18.31
N SER A 167 -0.87 -13.11 -17.13
CA SER A 167 -1.25 -14.49 -16.78
C SER A 167 -2.76 -14.72 -16.81
N LYS A 168 -3.57 -13.74 -16.37
CA LYS A 168 -5.02 -13.88 -16.19
C LYS A 168 -5.86 -13.37 -17.36
N TYR A 169 -5.40 -12.33 -18.06
CA TYR A 169 -6.21 -11.61 -19.04
C TYR A 169 -5.74 -11.74 -20.49
N LEU A 170 -4.53 -12.23 -20.76
CA LEU A 170 -4.12 -12.44 -22.15
C LEU A 170 -4.99 -13.53 -22.79
N VAL A 171 -5.62 -13.24 -23.93
CA VAL A 171 -6.49 -14.20 -24.63
C VAL A 171 -5.68 -15.40 -25.14
N ASN A 172 -4.43 -15.15 -25.54
CA ASN A 172 -3.51 -16.21 -25.90
C ASN A 172 -3.07 -17.00 -24.65
N PRO A 173 -3.14 -18.33 -24.66
CA PRO A 173 -2.98 -19.16 -23.47
C PRO A 173 -1.54 -19.22 -22.94
N THR A 174 -0.56 -18.79 -23.73
CA THR A 174 0.86 -18.78 -23.36
C THR A 174 1.54 -17.54 -23.93
N SER A 175 2.37 -16.89 -23.11
CA SER A 175 3.21 -15.77 -23.52
C SER A 175 4.67 -15.98 -23.12
N ARG A 176 5.56 -15.25 -23.77
CA ARG A 176 6.99 -15.22 -23.44
C ARG A 176 7.40 -13.84 -22.97
N VAL A 177 8.25 -13.77 -21.96
CA VAL A 177 8.88 -12.54 -21.48
C VAL A 177 10.39 -12.71 -21.62
N PHE A 178 10.97 -12.01 -22.58
CA PHE A 178 12.41 -11.85 -22.70
C PHE A 178 12.87 -10.78 -21.72
N VAL A 179 13.87 -11.09 -20.90
CA VAL A 179 14.39 -10.19 -19.87
C VAL A 179 15.79 -9.75 -20.28
N PHE A 180 15.97 -8.44 -20.48
CA PHE A 180 17.23 -7.84 -20.88
C PHE A 180 17.67 -6.76 -19.90
N ALA A 181 18.86 -6.91 -19.32
CA ALA A 181 19.45 -5.95 -18.38
C ALA A 181 18.60 -5.64 -17.13
N VAL A 182 17.80 -6.60 -16.67
CA VAL A 182 17.06 -6.54 -15.39
C VAL A 182 17.34 -7.80 -14.60
N ASP A 183 17.67 -7.66 -13.32
CA ASP A 183 17.71 -8.79 -12.39
C ASP A 183 16.34 -8.91 -11.70
N LEU A 184 15.53 -9.89 -12.13
CA LEU A 184 14.21 -10.12 -11.59
C LEU A 184 14.28 -10.99 -10.33
N PRO A 185 13.62 -10.58 -9.22
CA PRO A 185 13.46 -11.44 -8.06
C PRO A 185 12.87 -12.82 -8.39
N LYS A 186 13.32 -13.86 -7.68
CA LYS A 186 12.90 -15.26 -7.89
C LYS A 186 11.39 -15.50 -7.82
N HIS A 187 10.64 -14.68 -7.09
CA HIS A 187 9.19 -14.82 -6.99
C HIS A 187 8.45 -14.23 -8.20
N LEU A 188 9.11 -13.42 -9.03
CA LEU A 188 8.54 -12.79 -10.23
C LEU A 188 8.73 -13.60 -11.52
N ILE A 189 9.38 -14.77 -11.44
CA ILE A 189 9.62 -15.63 -12.61
C ILE A 189 8.68 -16.85 -12.66
N LYS A 190 7.64 -16.85 -11.82
CA LYS A 190 6.70 -17.97 -11.69
C LYS A 190 5.26 -17.47 -11.76
N PHE A 191 4.73 -17.43 -12.98
CA PHE A 191 3.33 -17.13 -13.23
C PHE A 191 2.74 -18.18 -14.18
N PRO A 192 1.49 -18.61 -13.98
CA PRO A 192 0.81 -19.46 -14.94
C PRO A 192 0.84 -18.82 -16.33
N SER A 193 1.08 -19.60 -17.38
CA SER A 193 1.01 -19.14 -18.78
C SER A 193 2.02 -18.05 -19.21
N VAL A 194 3.00 -17.70 -18.38
CA VAL A 194 4.07 -16.73 -18.70
C VAL A 194 5.43 -17.39 -18.57
N ASN A 195 6.15 -17.52 -19.69
CA ASN A 195 7.47 -18.14 -19.74
C ASN A 195 8.56 -17.07 -19.80
N PHE A 196 9.54 -17.12 -18.90
CA PHE A 196 10.63 -16.15 -18.84
C PHE A 196 11.89 -16.69 -19.53
N GLN A 197 12.51 -15.86 -20.36
CA GLN A 197 13.80 -16.14 -20.99
C GLN A 197 14.76 -14.99 -20.71
N PHE A 198 15.88 -15.28 -20.06
CA PHE A 198 16.90 -14.30 -19.74
C PHE A 198 17.90 -14.18 -20.88
N ILE A 199 18.15 -12.97 -21.33
CA ILE A 199 19.10 -12.65 -22.39
C ILE A 199 20.32 -11.98 -21.77
N SER A 200 21.51 -12.28 -22.29
CA SER A 200 22.74 -11.63 -21.85
C SER A 200 22.67 -10.10 -22.09
N ASN A 201 23.44 -9.32 -21.32
CA ASN A 201 23.47 -7.86 -21.44
C ASN A 201 24.24 -7.36 -22.69
N ASN A 202 24.14 -8.07 -23.80
CA ASN A 202 24.72 -7.73 -25.09
C ASN A 202 23.60 -7.47 -26.11
N GLU A 203 23.55 -6.26 -26.65
CA GLU A 203 22.49 -5.83 -27.57
C GLU A 203 22.52 -6.57 -28.92
N THR A 204 23.68 -6.98 -29.42
CA THR A 204 23.77 -7.79 -30.64
C THR A 204 23.16 -9.17 -30.41
N PHE A 205 23.51 -9.80 -29.29
CA PHE A 205 22.96 -11.10 -28.89
C PHE A 205 21.46 -11.04 -28.63
N LEU A 206 20.95 -9.93 -28.08
CA LEU A 206 19.51 -9.68 -27.92
C LEU A 206 18.76 -9.79 -29.25
N ILE A 207 19.23 -9.13 -30.30
CA ILE A 207 18.56 -9.17 -31.61
C ILE A 207 18.62 -10.58 -32.21
N GLU A 208 19.77 -11.26 -32.11
CA GLU A 208 19.94 -12.62 -32.63
C GLU A 208 19.02 -13.62 -31.93
N GLU A 209 18.95 -13.59 -30.60
CA GLU A 209 18.09 -14.50 -29.84
C GLU A 209 16.60 -14.26 -30.08
N LEU A 210 16.18 -13.00 -30.21
CA LEU A 210 14.81 -12.69 -30.59
C LEU A 210 14.47 -13.27 -31.97
N ARG A 211 15.32 -13.08 -32.98
CA ARG A 211 15.12 -13.64 -34.33
C ARG A 211 15.00 -15.16 -34.32
N LYS A 212 15.97 -15.86 -33.69
CA LYS A 212 15.93 -17.33 -33.54
C LYS A 212 14.65 -17.81 -32.86
N SER A 213 14.17 -17.06 -31.87
CA SER A 213 12.97 -17.42 -31.11
C SER A 213 11.67 -17.19 -31.89
N PHE A 214 11.62 -16.17 -32.75
CA PHE A 214 10.50 -15.91 -33.64
C PHE A 214 10.44 -16.87 -34.83
N GLU A 215 11.58 -17.33 -35.34
CA GLU A 215 11.61 -18.39 -36.35
C GLU A 215 10.98 -19.70 -35.84
N LYS A 216 11.24 -20.05 -34.58
CA LYS A 216 10.67 -21.25 -33.95
C LYS A 216 9.19 -21.11 -33.60
N GLN A 217 8.78 -19.93 -33.14
CA GLN A 217 7.43 -19.66 -32.64
C GLN A 217 6.97 -18.27 -33.10
N PRO A 218 6.52 -18.12 -34.36
CA PRO A 218 6.25 -16.82 -34.97
C PRO A 218 4.97 -16.15 -34.51
N THR A 219 4.05 -16.90 -33.89
CA THR A 219 2.72 -16.42 -33.47
C THR A 219 2.57 -16.27 -31.97
N THR A 220 3.58 -16.64 -31.17
CA THR A 220 3.50 -16.57 -29.71
C THR A 220 3.73 -15.12 -29.23
N PRO A 221 2.78 -14.51 -28.51
CA PRO A 221 2.93 -13.16 -28.00
C PRO A 221 4.15 -13.08 -27.08
N SER A 222 5.04 -12.17 -27.43
CA SER A 222 6.34 -12.03 -26.78
C SER A 222 6.51 -10.61 -26.27
N PHE A 223 6.88 -10.50 -25.00
CA PHE A 223 7.18 -9.24 -24.33
C PHE A 223 8.68 -9.12 -24.13
N LEU A 224 9.27 -7.96 -24.41
CA LEU A 224 10.66 -7.65 -24.08
C LEU A 224 10.70 -6.65 -22.93
N LEU A 225 11.18 -7.11 -21.77
CA LEU A 225 11.45 -6.28 -20.61
C LEU A 225 12.84 -5.66 -20.73
N LEU A 226 12.89 -4.34 -20.85
CA LEU A 226 14.10 -3.55 -21.06
C LEU A 226 14.51 -2.82 -19.77
N GLY A 227 15.61 -3.27 -19.17
CA GLY A 227 16.22 -2.65 -17.98
C GLY A 227 17.25 -1.58 -18.24
N LYS A 228 17.68 -1.44 -19.50
CA LYS A 228 18.68 -0.46 -19.91
C LYS A 228 18.20 0.28 -21.17
N ILE A 229 18.63 1.52 -21.32
CA ILE A 229 18.47 2.29 -22.56
C ILE A 229 19.42 1.70 -23.61
N THR A 230 18.87 1.20 -24.71
CA THR A 230 19.65 0.58 -25.79
C THR A 230 20.24 1.62 -26.73
N LYS A 231 21.13 1.20 -27.64
CA LYS A 231 21.62 2.04 -28.74
C LYS A 231 20.52 2.28 -29.78
N GLU A 232 20.72 3.29 -30.62
CA GLU A 232 19.76 3.65 -31.67
C GLU A 232 19.60 2.54 -32.71
N GLU A 233 20.70 1.90 -33.12
CA GLU A 233 20.67 0.80 -34.09
C GLU A 233 19.81 -0.36 -33.57
N THR A 234 19.95 -0.67 -32.27
CA THR A 234 19.17 -1.68 -31.58
C THR A 234 17.69 -1.28 -31.54
N ARG A 235 17.35 -0.02 -31.21
CA ARG A 235 15.96 0.44 -31.21
C ARG A 235 15.32 0.31 -32.59
N ARG A 236 16.02 0.71 -33.64
CA ARG A 236 15.55 0.57 -35.03
C ARG A 236 15.32 -0.90 -35.40
N ALA A 237 16.22 -1.80 -35.00
CA ALA A 237 16.06 -3.24 -35.23
C ALA A 237 14.87 -3.82 -34.45
N LEU A 238 14.71 -3.48 -33.18
CA LEU A 238 13.58 -3.91 -32.34
C LEU A 238 12.24 -3.41 -32.90
N ARG A 239 12.19 -2.15 -33.36
CA ARG A 239 11.02 -1.59 -34.03
C ARG A 239 10.62 -2.44 -35.23
N LEU A 240 11.56 -2.74 -36.14
CA LEU A 240 11.28 -3.57 -37.33
C LEU A 240 10.76 -4.96 -36.92
N LEU A 241 11.43 -5.62 -35.97
CA LEU A 241 10.98 -6.92 -35.45
C LEU A 241 9.55 -6.88 -34.91
N SER A 242 9.16 -5.80 -34.21
CA SER A 242 7.80 -5.68 -33.67
C SER A 242 6.72 -5.41 -34.70
N LEU A 243 7.07 -4.93 -35.88
CA LEU A 243 6.13 -4.76 -36.99
C LEU A 243 5.93 -6.06 -37.78
N GLU A 244 6.89 -6.98 -37.70
CA GLU A 244 6.87 -8.29 -38.37
C GLU A 244 6.33 -9.41 -37.46
N PHE A 245 6.69 -9.37 -36.17
CA PHE A 245 6.41 -10.42 -35.19
C PHE A 245 5.61 -9.87 -34.00
N PRO A 246 4.89 -10.72 -33.25
CA PRO A 246 4.15 -10.32 -32.06
C PRO A 246 5.12 -10.03 -30.91
N LEU A 247 5.77 -8.87 -30.97
CA LEU A 247 6.69 -8.33 -29.98
C LEU A 247 6.15 -7.03 -29.38
N PHE A 248 6.05 -6.99 -28.05
CA PHE A 248 5.62 -5.85 -27.26
C PHE A 248 6.71 -5.47 -26.25
N PHE A 249 6.89 -4.18 -25.96
CA PHE A 249 7.98 -3.71 -25.09
C PHE A 249 7.47 -3.25 -23.73
N ILE A 250 8.25 -3.57 -22.70
CA ILE A 250 8.06 -3.09 -21.33
C ILE A 250 9.36 -2.39 -20.93
N GLU A 251 9.34 -1.06 -20.89
CA GLU A 251 10.50 -0.25 -20.50
C GLU A 251 10.47 0.02 -19.00
N VAL A 252 11.50 -0.43 -18.28
CA VAL A 252 11.70 -0.17 -16.83
C VAL A 252 13.01 0.58 -16.55
N ASN A 253 13.51 1.27 -17.56
CA ASN A 253 14.85 1.86 -17.62
C ASN A 253 14.87 3.39 -17.45
N ASN A 254 13.73 4.01 -17.09
CA ASN A 254 13.56 5.47 -16.98
C ASN A 254 13.95 6.24 -18.26
N ALA A 255 13.83 5.63 -19.45
CA ALA A 255 14.23 6.27 -20.71
C ALA A 255 13.51 7.62 -20.92
N PRO A 256 14.22 8.72 -21.25
CA PRO A 256 13.60 9.95 -21.73
C PRO A 256 12.93 9.72 -23.09
N ASN A 257 12.03 10.61 -23.50
CA ASN A 257 11.19 10.38 -24.69
C ASN A 257 11.99 10.05 -25.96
N HIS A 258 13.00 10.87 -26.28
CA HIS A 258 13.87 10.68 -27.45
C HIS A 258 14.69 9.38 -27.44
N LEU A 259 14.79 8.68 -26.29
CA LEU A 259 15.47 7.38 -26.17
C LEU A 259 14.50 6.21 -25.93
N SER A 260 13.21 6.48 -25.78
CA SER A 260 12.18 5.46 -25.61
C SER A 260 11.78 4.87 -26.94
N LEU A 261 11.53 3.55 -26.98
CA LEU A 261 10.92 2.90 -28.13
C LEU A 261 9.53 3.46 -28.43
N ALA A 262 8.81 4.03 -27.46
CA ALA A 262 7.47 4.59 -27.68
C ALA A 262 7.46 5.74 -28.69
N ARG A 263 8.61 6.42 -28.86
CA ARG A 263 8.79 7.51 -29.80
C ARG A 263 8.88 7.04 -31.26
N GLU A 264 9.37 5.84 -31.47
CA GLU A 264 9.54 5.28 -32.80
C GLU A 264 8.19 5.17 -33.54
N ALA A 265 8.22 5.34 -34.86
CA ALA A 265 6.98 5.38 -35.64
C ALA A 265 6.18 4.07 -35.51
N LYS A 266 4.90 4.20 -35.13
CA LYS A 266 3.92 3.13 -34.84
C LYS A 266 4.14 2.36 -33.53
N MET A 267 4.97 2.85 -32.61
CA MET A 267 5.34 2.13 -31.40
C MET A 267 4.60 2.53 -30.13
N MET A 268 3.94 3.69 -30.08
CA MET A 268 3.27 4.18 -28.86
C MET A 268 2.27 3.16 -28.27
N ASN A 269 1.58 2.39 -29.12
CA ASN A 269 0.63 1.34 -28.71
C ASN A 269 1.28 -0.04 -28.47
N ARG A 270 2.60 -0.17 -28.65
CA ARG A 270 3.40 -1.40 -28.49
C ARG A 270 4.40 -1.31 -27.33
N VAL A 271 4.34 -0.24 -26.54
CA VAL A 271 5.29 0.03 -25.46
C VAL A 271 4.52 0.40 -24.20
N LEU A 272 4.81 -0.28 -23.10
CA LEU A 272 4.47 0.14 -21.76
C LEU A 272 5.72 0.73 -21.10
N ARG A 273 5.63 1.93 -20.56
CA ARG A 273 6.72 2.62 -19.87
C ARG A 273 6.44 2.65 -18.38
N PHE A 274 7.39 2.17 -17.59
CA PHE A 274 7.40 2.18 -16.14
C PHE A 274 8.52 3.12 -15.72
N MET A 275 8.14 4.29 -15.21
CA MET A 275 9.08 5.33 -14.81
C MET A 275 9.00 5.58 -13.32
N THR A 276 10.16 5.68 -12.69
CA THR A 276 10.28 6.02 -11.26
C THR A 276 10.53 7.52 -11.11
N PRO A 277 10.41 8.09 -9.88
CA PRO A 277 10.72 9.49 -9.61
C PRO A 277 12.15 9.92 -9.95
N GLU A 278 13.06 8.96 -10.23
CA GLU A 278 14.40 9.23 -10.75
C GLU A 278 14.40 10.07 -12.04
N ILE A 279 13.32 10.05 -12.82
CA ILE A 279 13.16 10.89 -14.01
C ILE A 279 13.16 12.39 -13.70
N PHE A 280 12.81 12.77 -12.47
CA PHE A 280 12.81 14.16 -12.02
C PHE A 280 14.12 14.51 -11.31
N SER A 281 14.59 13.63 -10.42
CA SER A 281 15.89 13.77 -9.76
C SER A 281 16.41 12.43 -9.25
N LYS A 282 17.73 12.19 -9.35
CA LYS A 282 18.37 10.92 -8.98
C LYS A 282 18.20 10.55 -7.49
N SER A 283 18.10 11.55 -6.62
CA SER A 283 17.86 11.38 -5.19
C SER A 283 16.51 10.71 -4.88
N LEU A 284 15.53 10.82 -5.79
CA LEU A 284 14.18 10.31 -5.58
C LEU A 284 14.01 8.82 -5.93
N LYS A 285 15.08 8.13 -6.34
CA LYS A 285 15.11 6.66 -6.61
C LYS A 285 14.63 5.80 -5.43
N GLY A 286 14.65 6.38 -4.22
CA GLY A 286 14.21 5.73 -2.98
C GLY A 286 12.70 5.53 -2.90
N LEU A 287 11.93 6.41 -3.54
CA LEU A 287 10.48 6.50 -3.40
C LEU A 287 9.74 5.36 -4.10
N SER A 288 8.53 5.06 -3.59
CA SER A 288 7.77 3.88 -3.99
C SER A 288 6.87 4.08 -5.22
N ILE A 289 6.61 5.32 -5.62
CA ILE A 289 5.72 5.63 -6.76
C ILE A 289 6.34 5.14 -8.08
N VAL A 290 5.49 4.63 -8.97
CA VAL A 290 5.85 4.35 -10.37
C VAL A 290 4.77 4.95 -11.26
N PHE A 291 5.19 5.69 -12.28
CA PHE A 291 4.35 6.19 -13.36
C PHE A 291 4.30 5.13 -14.46
N LEU A 292 3.09 4.69 -14.81
CA LEU A 292 2.87 3.75 -15.90
C LEU A 292 2.21 4.51 -17.05
N ALA A 293 2.80 4.44 -18.25
CA ALA A 293 2.27 5.08 -19.44
C ALA A 293 2.24 4.09 -20.63
N GLY A 294 1.15 4.05 -21.40
CA GLY A 294 1.07 3.23 -22.60
C GLY A 294 -0.36 2.89 -23.02
N ASN A 295 -0.51 1.81 -23.79
CA ASN A 295 -1.79 1.39 -24.36
C ASN A 295 -2.90 1.26 -23.30
N SER A 296 -4.06 1.87 -23.57
CA SER A 296 -5.17 1.97 -22.61
C SER A 296 -5.80 0.63 -22.20
N ASP A 297 -5.79 -0.40 -23.06
CA ASP A 297 -6.31 -1.73 -22.71
C ASP A 297 -5.44 -2.40 -21.63
N PHE A 298 -4.12 -2.32 -21.79
CA PHE A 298 -3.18 -2.80 -20.78
C PHE A 298 -3.31 -2.00 -19.48
N ILE A 299 -3.37 -0.66 -19.57
CA ILE A 299 -3.54 0.21 -18.40
C ILE A 299 -4.80 -0.15 -17.61
N LYS A 300 -5.92 -0.41 -18.30
CA LYS A 300 -7.19 -0.83 -17.67
C LYS A 300 -7.07 -2.17 -16.94
N VAL A 301 -6.40 -3.16 -17.52
CA VAL A 301 -6.20 -4.46 -16.86
C VAL A 301 -5.25 -4.33 -15.66
N ILE A 302 -4.14 -3.59 -15.81
CA ILE A 302 -3.18 -3.34 -14.73
C ILE A 302 -3.87 -2.62 -13.56
N GLU A 303 -4.67 -1.60 -13.84
CA GLU A 303 -5.47 -0.89 -12.84
C GLU A 303 -6.39 -1.84 -12.06
N ASN A 304 -7.05 -2.76 -12.77
CA ASN A 304 -7.93 -3.74 -12.15
C ASN A 304 -7.17 -4.75 -11.26
N ILE A 305 -6.05 -5.31 -11.74
CA ILE A 305 -5.22 -6.21 -10.95
C ILE A 305 -4.61 -5.50 -9.74
N HIS A 306 -4.15 -4.25 -9.90
CA HIS A 306 -3.67 -3.43 -8.80
C HIS A 306 -4.76 -3.27 -7.73
N PHE A 307 -6.01 -3.00 -8.15
CA PHE A 307 -7.15 -2.95 -7.23
C PHE A 307 -7.40 -4.27 -6.50
N GLN A 308 -7.35 -5.39 -7.21
CA GLN A 308 -7.59 -6.72 -6.63
C GLN A 308 -6.52 -7.08 -5.58
N LEU A 309 -5.25 -6.90 -5.91
CA LEU A 309 -4.10 -7.37 -5.11
C LEU A 309 -3.57 -6.35 -4.09
N LYS A 310 -3.78 -5.05 -4.31
CA LYS A 310 -3.19 -3.99 -3.48
C LYS A 310 -4.18 -2.91 -3.05
N GLY A 311 -5.26 -2.76 -3.83
CA GLY A 311 -6.18 -1.64 -3.73
C GLY A 311 -5.73 -0.52 -4.68
N THR A 312 -5.66 0.70 -4.19
CA THR A 312 -5.32 1.89 -4.98
C THR A 312 -3.88 2.30 -4.66
N PRO A 313 -3.25 3.15 -5.48
CA PRO A 313 -1.95 3.73 -5.14
C PRO A 313 -1.98 4.44 -3.77
N SER A 314 -0.82 4.54 -3.12
CA SER A 314 -0.69 5.23 -1.83
C SER A 314 -0.80 6.74 -2.00
N ALA A 315 -1.78 7.35 -1.33
CA ALA A 315 -1.97 8.79 -1.31
C ALA A 315 -0.82 9.50 -0.59
N SER A 316 -0.28 8.90 0.48
CA SER A 316 0.82 9.47 1.25
C SER A 316 2.07 9.63 0.39
N GLU A 317 2.35 8.65 -0.46
CA GLU A 317 3.50 8.67 -1.36
C GLU A 317 3.33 9.68 -2.49
N VAL A 318 2.11 9.82 -3.01
CA VAL A 318 1.78 10.85 -4.00
C VAL A 318 1.90 12.25 -3.40
N GLU A 319 1.44 12.44 -2.17
CA GLU A 319 1.52 13.74 -1.51
C GLU A 319 2.96 14.11 -1.14
N LEU A 320 3.75 13.16 -0.60
CA LEU A 320 5.16 13.36 -0.31
C LEU A 320 5.94 13.78 -1.55
N LEU A 321 5.78 13.07 -2.67
CA LEU A 321 6.46 13.42 -3.91
C LEU A 321 5.95 14.75 -4.49
N SER A 322 4.65 15.04 -4.36
CA SER A 322 4.09 16.33 -4.78
C SER A 322 4.70 17.48 -4.00
N TYR A 323 4.83 17.35 -2.68
CA TYR A 323 5.43 18.34 -1.80
C TYR A 323 6.90 18.60 -2.18
N ILE A 324 7.69 17.53 -2.32
CA ILE A 324 9.11 17.63 -2.70
C ILE A 324 9.30 18.38 -4.03
N LEU A 325 8.44 18.09 -5.02
CA LEU A 325 8.54 18.71 -6.35
C LEU A 325 8.03 20.16 -6.37
N LYS A 326 6.96 20.47 -5.64
CA LYS A 326 6.43 21.85 -5.54
C LYS A 326 7.44 22.78 -4.88
N GLU A 327 8.05 22.32 -3.79
CA GLU A 327 8.98 23.11 -2.98
C GLU A 327 10.44 22.99 -3.45
N ASN A 328 10.71 22.24 -4.53
CA ASN A 328 12.05 22.05 -5.11
C ASN A 328 13.13 21.56 -4.11
N LEU A 329 12.74 20.75 -3.13
CA LEU A 329 13.59 20.42 -1.96
C LEU A 329 14.85 19.61 -2.27
N VAL A 330 14.96 19.03 -3.48
CA VAL A 330 16.09 18.17 -3.84
C VAL A 330 16.82 18.61 -5.13
N ASN A 331 16.46 19.76 -5.69
CA ASN A 331 17.08 20.26 -6.94
C ASN A 331 18.38 21.05 -6.71
N ASN A 332 18.79 21.30 -5.47
CA ASN A 332 19.97 22.12 -5.13
C ASN A 332 21.33 21.39 -5.12
N LYS A 333 21.45 20.20 -5.72
CA LYS A 333 22.73 19.47 -5.84
C LYS A 333 23.23 19.25 -7.27
N ASN A 334 22.58 19.86 -8.27
CA ASN A 334 23.07 19.88 -9.64
C ASN A 334 23.73 21.23 -9.95
N ASP A 335 24.91 21.48 -9.39
CA ASP A 335 25.87 22.35 -10.08
C ASP A 335 26.20 21.64 -11.40
N ILE A 336 25.55 22.09 -12.48
CA ILE A 336 26.05 21.90 -13.83
C ILE A 336 27.46 22.51 -13.80
N PRO A 337 28.55 21.76 -14.03
CA PRO A 337 29.85 22.38 -14.12
C PRO A 337 29.77 23.32 -15.32
N LYS A 338 29.76 24.64 -15.06
CA LYS A 338 30.02 25.63 -16.09
C LYS A 338 31.32 25.20 -16.77
N PRO A 339 31.40 25.19 -18.11
CA PRO A 339 32.67 24.91 -18.77
C PRO A 339 33.62 26.06 -18.43
N ASN A 340 34.48 25.84 -17.44
CA ASN A 340 35.65 26.67 -17.27
C ASN A 340 36.51 26.40 -18.51
N LEU A 341 36.56 27.38 -19.41
CA LEU A 341 37.62 27.51 -20.39
C LEU A 341 38.94 27.54 -19.62
N ILE A 342 39.61 26.40 -19.54
CA ILE A 342 40.98 26.33 -19.04
C ILE A 342 41.86 26.78 -20.20
N VAL A 343 42.29 28.04 -20.13
CA VAL A 343 43.45 28.52 -20.90
C VAL A 343 44.67 27.85 -20.27
N GLU A 344 45.32 26.96 -21.01
CA GLU A 344 46.59 26.38 -20.62
C GLU A 344 47.68 27.46 -20.65
N THR A 345 48.22 27.80 -19.48
CA THR A 345 49.50 28.48 -19.38
C THR A 345 50.58 27.49 -18.94
N SER A 346 51.67 27.53 -19.69
CA SER A 346 52.87 26.70 -19.61
C SER A 346 53.64 26.89 -18.31
N ASN A 347 54.10 25.75 -17.76
CA ASN A 347 55.31 25.51 -16.95
C ASN A 347 55.73 26.55 -15.90
N GLU A 348 55.83 26.13 -14.63
CA GLU A 348 57.12 25.79 -14.00
C GLU A 348 56.92 25.24 -12.57
N SER A 349 57.82 24.33 -12.22
CA SER A 349 57.92 23.56 -10.98
C SER A 349 58.05 24.40 -9.70
N PHE A 350 57.43 23.97 -8.59
CA PHE A 350 58.07 23.91 -7.27
C PHE A 350 57.29 23.01 -6.29
N SER A 351 58.03 22.18 -5.56
CA SER A 351 57.60 21.30 -4.49
C SER A 351 57.45 22.02 -3.14
N ASN A 352 56.35 21.81 -2.41
CA ASN A 352 56.33 21.38 -1.00
C ASN A 352 54.91 21.45 -0.36
N ASN A 353 54.50 20.31 0.21
CA ASN A 353 53.83 20.07 1.49
C ASN A 353 53.00 21.17 2.21
N ILE A 354 51.85 20.70 2.74
CA ILE A 354 50.99 21.23 3.82
C ILE A 354 49.98 22.31 3.39
N ILE A 355 48.69 21.94 3.38
CA ILE A 355 47.58 22.54 4.14
C ILE A 355 46.34 21.68 3.87
N GLY A 356 46.13 20.70 4.73
CA GLY A 356 44.87 20.00 4.89
C GLY A 356 44.61 19.91 6.37
N ASN A 357 44.11 20.99 6.99
CA ASN A 357 43.57 21.00 8.37
C ASN A 357 43.01 22.37 8.85
N ILE A 358 42.28 23.13 8.02
CA ILE A 358 41.67 24.40 8.49
C ILE A 358 40.13 24.50 8.33
N LEU A 359 39.46 23.53 7.72
CA LEU A 359 37.98 23.57 7.58
C LEU A 359 37.22 22.55 8.45
N ALA A 360 37.89 21.78 9.31
CA ALA A 360 37.24 20.83 10.23
C ALA A 360 37.24 21.26 11.71
N ASN A 361 38.04 22.26 12.11
CA ASN A 361 38.21 22.63 13.53
C ASN A 361 37.28 23.76 14.03
N ASN A 362 36.66 24.54 13.15
CA ASN A 362 35.80 25.66 13.60
C ASN A 362 34.36 25.25 13.92
N SER A 363 33.89 24.11 13.38
CA SER A 363 32.55 23.57 13.67
C SER A 363 32.51 22.69 14.93
N PHE A 364 33.66 22.16 15.37
CA PHE A 364 33.75 21.30 16.55
C PHE A 364 33.88 22.10 17.86
N ASN A 365 34.65 23.20 17.87
CA ASN A 365 34.87 24.01 19.07
C ASN A 365 33.62 24.82 19.48
N SER A 366 32.81 25.27 18.52
CA SER A 366 31.51 25.91 18.76
C SER A 366 30.47 24.94 19.33
N PHE A 367 30.55 23.66 18.94
CA PHE A 367 29.67 22.60 19.44
C PHE A 367 30.10 22.16 20.85
N GLU A 368 31.40 22.05 21.14
CA GLU A 368 31.93 21.73 22.47
C GLU A 368 31.61 22.81 23.52
N GLU A 369 31.69 24.10 23.19
CA GLU A 369 31.36 25.16 24.16
C GLU A 369 29.85 25.22 24.46
N LYS A 370 28.99 25.00 23.45
CA LYS A 370 27.54 24.90 23.66
C LYS A 370 27.15 23.65 24.44
N PHE A 371 27.85 22.54 24.24
CA PHE A 371 27.65 21.30 24.99
C PHE A 371 28.14 21.44 26.44
N LYS A 372 29.29 22.10 26.68
CA LYS A 372 29.80 22.39 28.04
C LYS A 372 28.87 23.30 28.85
N ASN A 373 28.22 24.28 28.23
CA ASN A 373 27.26 25.16 28.90
C ASN A 373 25.91 24.48 29.19
N LEU A 374 25.53 23.46 28.42
CA LEU A 374 24.37 22.60 28.72
C LEU A 374 24.67 21.54 29.79
N ILE A 375 25.92 21.07 29.87
CA ILE A 375 26.39 20.10 30.87
C ILE A 375 26.43 20.71 32.27
N SER A 376 26.84 21.98 32.42
CA SER A 376 26.97 22.63 33.74
C SER A 376 25.63 22.93 34.44
N HIS A 377 24.49 22.81 33.75
CA HIS A 377 23.18 23.12 34.32
C HIS A 377 22.36 21.88 34.73
N ASN A 378 22.80 20.65 34.43
CA ASN A 378 22.02 19.43 34.71
C ASN A 378 22.90 18.20 35.03
N GLU A 379 23.97 18.39 35.80
CA GLU A 379 24.96 17.33 36.12
C GLU A 379 24.35 16.10 36.83
N ASN A 380 23.26 16.26 37.59
CA ASN A 380 22.60 15.17 38.32
C ASN A 380 21.66 14.29 37.48
N ILE A 381 21.17 14.80 36.33
CA ILE A 381 20.29 14.04 35.42
C ILE A 381 21.14 13.22 34.45
N VAL A 382 22.24 13.80 33.97
CA VAL A 382 23.17 13.13 33.05
C VAL A 382 23.86 11.96 33.74
N THR A 383 24.41 12.14 34.94
CA THR A 383 25.05 11.04 35.70
C THR A 383 24.12 9.85 35.95
N ASN A 384 22.85 10.09 36.28
CA ASN A 384 21.86 9.03 36.48
C ASN A 384 21.48 8.28 35.17
N ILE A 385 21.50 8.96 34.03
CA ILE A 385 21.24 8.36 32.72
C ILE A 385 22.47 7.58 32.24
N THR A 386 23.68 8.14 32.39
CA THR A 386 24.93 7.48 32.01
C THR A 386 25.21 6.26 32.87
N GLU A 387 24.87 6.27 34.17
CA GLU A 387 24.95 5.08 35.04
C GLU A 387 23.92 3.99 34.69
N ARG A 388 22.72 4.38 34.21
CA ARG A 388 21.74 3.42 33.70
C ARG A 388 22.14 2.82 32.37
N VAL A 389 22.68 3.62 31.45
CA VAL A 389 23.16 3.18 30.14
C VAL A 389 24.39 2.26 30.28
N SER A 390 25.35 2.61 31.15
CA SER A 390 26.53 1.77 31.42
C SER A 390 26.19 0.48 32.20
N LYS A 391 25.16 0.48 33.08
CA LYS A 391 24.62 -0.76 33.67
C LYS A 391 23.86 -1.63 32.67
N ILE A 392 23.30 -1.05 31.61
CA ILE A 392 22.65 -1.78 30.52
C ILE A 392 23.72 -2.35 29.56
N GLU A 393 24.74 -1.59 29.20
CA GLU A 393 25.87 -2.06 28.38
C GLU A 393 26.66 -3.18 29.08
N SER A 394 26.93 -3.07 30.38
CA SER A 394 27.64 -4.10 31.15
C SER A 394 26.81 -5.38 31.39
N ARG A 395 25.48 -5.31 31.28
CA ARG A 395 24.60 -6.50 31.26
C ARG A 395 24.46 -7.11 29.87
N LEU A 396 24.56 -6.30 28.81
CA LEU A 396 24.53 -6.74 27.41
C LEU A 396 25.84 -7.42 26.98
N SER A 397 27.00 -7.01 27.53
CA SER A 397 28.30 -7.61 27.21
C SER A 397 28.54 -9.00 27.83
N LYS A 398 27.66 -9.48 28.72
CA LYS A 398 27.76 -10.81 29.35
C LYS A 398 26.79 -11.88 28.83
N LYS A 399 26.07 -11.61 27.74
CA LYS A 399 25.27 -12.63 27.02
C LYS A 399 25.33 -12.39 25.52
N THR A 400 26.36 -12.95 24.89
CA THR A 400 26.42 -13.11 23.43
C THR A 400 25.61 -14.33 23.02
N ASP A 401 24.40 -14.11 22.52
CA ASP A 401 23.81 -14.90 21.44
C ASP A 401 23.47 -13.92 20.31
N LEU A 402 24.12 -14.12 19.17
CA LEU A 402 24.38 -13.10 18.15
C LEU A 402 23.21 -12.87 17.15
N ASP A 403 21.96 -13.08 17.58
CA ASP A 403 20.76 -12.96 16.71
C ASP A 403 19.62 -12.08 17.28
N SER A 404 19.84 -11.35 18.38
CA SER A 404 18.79 -10.61 19.11
C SER A 404 18.71 -9.09 18.85
N ALA A 405 19.36 -8.54 17.83
CA ALA A 405 19.62 -7.10 17.70
C ALA A 405 18.64 -6.25 16.85
N ILE A 406 17.45 -6.74 16.48
CA ILE A 406 16.75 -6.09 15.35
C ILE A 406 15.98 -4.81 15.73
N PHE A 407 15.47 -4.64 16.97
CA PHE A 407 14.94 -3.34 17.39
C PHE A 407 14.85 -3.21 18.93
N TYR A 408 15.54 -2.24 19.52
CA TYR A 408 15.54 -2.06 20.98
C TYR A 408 15.19 -0.63 21.44
N PHE A 409 15.13 0.33 20.54
CA PHE A 409 14.82 1.71 20.89
C PHE A 409 14.26 2.50 19.70
N ASP A 410 13.50 3.53 20.03
CA ASP A 410 13.02 4.53 19.07
C ASP A 410 14.14 5.54 18.81
N LYS A 411 14.67 5.56 17.58
CA LYS A 411 15.79 6.44 17.21
C LYS A 411 15.39 7.91 17.12
N PHE A 412 14.11 8.19 16.88
CA PHE A 412 13.61 9.53 16.58
C PHE A 412 12.77 10.12 17.72
N LEU A 413 12.83 9.51 18.91
CA LEU A 413 12.02 9.92 20.06
C LEU A 413 12.26 11.38 20.48
N SER A 414 13.49 11.85 20.40
CA SER A 414 13.88 13.22 20.78
C SER A 414 13.51 14.28 19.74
N ASN A 415 13.09 13.87 18.54
CA ASN A 415 12.86 14.80 17.44
C ASN A 415 11.39 15.24 17.42
N ASN A 416 11.16 16.55 17.41
CA ASN A 416 9.83 17.07 17.08
C ASN A 416 9.48 16.77 15.61
N ALA A 417 8.20 16.93 15.23
CA ALA A 417 7.74 16.60 13.88
C ALA A 417 8.43 17.42 12.79
N ASN A 418 8.74 18.68 13.08
CA ASN A 418 9.38 19.61 12.15
C ASN A 418 10.80 19.19 11.79
N ASN A 419 11.65 19.03 12.80
CA ASN A 419 13.05 18.62 12.64
C ASN A 419 13.15 17.23 12.02
N LEU A 420 12.19 16.34 12.35
CA LEU A 420 12.16 15.00 11.75
C LEU A 420 11.77 15.04 10.27
N LEU A 421 10.86 15.94 9.86
CA LEU A 421 10.54 16.15 8.45
C LEU A 421 11.76 16.66 7.68
N ASP A 422 12.50 17.62 8.22
CA ASP A 422 13.74 18.10 7.59
C ASP A 422 14.75 16.96 7.42
N GLN A 423 15.00 16.19 8.48
CA GLN A 423 15.87 15.01 8.42
C GLN A 423 15.37 13.97 7.43
N PHE A 424 14.05 13.80 7.30
CA PHE A 424 13.46 12.88 6.34
C PHE A 424 13.76 13.32 4.90
N ILE A 425 13.55 14.60 4.58
CA ILE A 425 13.82 15.13 3.24
C ILE A 425 15.32 15.09 2.92
N GLU A 426 16.19 15.44 3.87
CA GLU A 426 17.64 15.37 3.72
C GLU A 426 18.14 13.94 3.45
N ASN A 427 17.47 12.94 4.05
CA ASN A 427 17.84 11.53 3.95
C ASN A 427 16.93 10.72 3.01
N ILE A 428 16.19 11.37 2.10
CA ILE A 428 15.21 10.72 1.23
C ILE A 428 15.78 9.58 0.37
N GLU A 429 17.09 9.64 0.06
CA GLU A 429 17.79 8.60 -0.71
C GLU A 429 18.42 7.50 0.17
N SER A 430 18.49 7.71 1.48
CA SER A 430 19.17 6.83 2.43
C SER A 430 18.31 5.63 2.78
N LYS A 431 18.75 4.45 2.34
CA LYS A 431 18.10 3.18 2.70
C LYS A 431 18.19 2.88 4.19
N ASP A 432 19.29 3.24 4.82
CA ASP A 432 19.51 3.00 6.25
C ASP A 432 18.58 3.89 7.09
N TRP A 433 18.42 5.17 6.71
CA TRP A 433 17.48 6.07 7.39
C TRP A 433 16.04 5.58 7.24
N ALA A 434 15.63 5.15 6.03
CA ALA A 434 14.30 4.60 5.81
C ALA A 434 14.03 3.33 6.64
N LYS A 435 15.05 2.47 6.76
CA LYS A 435 15.00 1.27 7.61
C LYS A 435 14.90 1.64 9.09
N ASP A 436 15.65 2.64 9.55
CA ASP A 436 15.57 3.13 10.93
C ASP A 436 14.19 3.70 11.26
N LEU A 437 13.56 4.39 10.29
CA LEU A 437 12.19 4.90 10.44
C LEU A 437 11.18 3.76 10.50
N GLU A 438 11.28 2.78 9.61
CA GLU A 438 10.45 1.56 9.66
C GLU A 438 10.62 0.83 11.00
N ASN A 439 11.86 0.74 11.48
CA ASN A 439 12.16 0.13 12.77
C ASN A 439 11.58 0.88 13.95
N SER A 440 11.71 2.20 13.96
CA SER A 440 11.14 3.06 15.00
C SER A 440 9.61 3.00 14.97
N PHE A 441 9.00 2.99 13.78
CA PHE A 441 7.57 2.75 13.59
C PHE A 441 7.12 1.43 14.21
N LEU A 442 7.75 0.30 13.85
CA LEU A 442 7.38 -1.01 14.38
C LEU A 442 7.54 -1.04 15.90
N TYR A 443 8.61 -0.45 16.44
CA TYR A 443 8.82 -0.36 17.88
C TYR A 443 7.70 0.39 18.59
N VAL A 444 7.31 1.58 18.10
CA VAL A 444 6.22 2.35 18.72
C VAL A 444 4.86 1.69 18.50
N PHE A 445 4.59 1.12 17.33
CA PHE A 445 3.36 0.37 17.03
C PHE A 445 3.15 -0.78 18.01
N LEU A 446 4.21 -1.56 18.28
CA LEU A 446 4.15 -2.72 19.17
C LEU A 446 3.95 -2.35 20.64
N LYS A 447 4.21 -1.10 21.06
CA LYS A 447 3.81 -0.63 22.40
C LYS A 447 2.29 -0.58 22.56
N HIS A 448 1.56 -0.31 21.48
CA HIS A 448 0.10 -0.30 21.47
C HIS A 448 -0.50 -1.69 21.18
N HIS A 449 0.31 -2.62 20.66
CA HIS A 449 -0.08 -3.99 20.32
C HIS A 449 0.88 -5.03 20.94
N PRO A 450 0.91 -5.17 22.27
CA PRO A 450 1.85 -6.04 22.98
C PRO A 450 1.62 -7.54 22.73
N GLU A 451 0.48 -7.93 22.14
CA GLU A 451 0.19 -9.32 21.74
C GLU A 451 1.09 -9.84 20.60
N TYR A 452 1.74 -8.96 19.85
CA TYR A 452 2.59 -9.35 18.72
C TYR A 452 4.04 -9.56 19.13
N ARG A 453 4.67 -10.60 18.57
CA ARG A 453 6.10 -10.87 18.77
C ARG A 453 6.92 -10.01 17.83
N HIS A 454 7.65 -9.07 18.43
CA HIS A 454 8.52 -8.13 17.75
C HIS A 454 9.40 -8.70 16.62
N LYS A 455 10.14 -9.80 16.87
CA LYS A 455 11.02 -10.44 15.87
C LYS A 455 10.29 -11.04 14.66
N ASN A 456 8.97 -11.14 14.74
CA ASN A 456 8.09 -11.79 13.78
C ASN A 456 7.19 -10.80 13.05
N CYS A 457 7.41 -9.49 13.24
CA CYS A 457 6.64 -8.44 12.58
C CYS A 457 7.36 -7.88 11.36
N LEU A 458 6.59 -7.56 10.31
CA LEU A 458 7.05 -6.85 9.12
C LEU A 458 6.05 -5.76 8.75
N THR A 459 6.52 -4.65 8.19
CA THR A 459 5.63 -3.73 7.51
C THR A 459 5.30 -4.25 6.11
N VAL A 460 4.07 -3.97 5.67
CA VAL A 460 3.59 -4.28 4.33
C VAL A 460 3.18 -2.97 3.67
N SER A 461 3.83 -2.66 2.55
CA SER A 461 3.52 -1.49 1.72
C SER A 461 2.31 -1.74 0.85
N GLY A 462 1.15 -1.67 1.48
CA GLY A 462 -0.14 -2.03 0.91
C GLY A 462 -1.22 -2.14 1.98
N SER A 463 -2.41 -2.55 1.54
CA SER A 463 -3.49 -2.96 2.45
C SER A 463 -3.34 -4.43 2.87
N SER A 464 -4.27 -4.97 3.67
CA SER A 464 -4.32 -6.41 3.97
C SER A 464 -4.25 -7.27 2.71
N ARG A 465 -4.88 -6.81 1.61
CA ARG A 465 -4.84 -7.47 0.29
C ARG A 465 -3.43 -7.73 -0.19
N SER A 466 -2.51 -6.80 0.04
CA SER A 466 -1.12 -6.94 -0.37
C SER A 466 -0.44 -8.05 0.39
N GLY A 467 -0.53 -8.06 1.72
CA GLY A 467 0.08 -9.12 2.53
C GLY A 467 -0.52 -10.49 2.20
N LEU A 468 -1.85 -10.58 2.11
CA LEU A 468 -2.56 -11.82 1.77
C LEU A 468 -2.23 -12.30 0.35
N GLY A 469 -2.17 -11.40 -0.62
CA GLY A 469 -1.78 -11.72 -2.00
C GLY A 469 -0.34 -12.24 -2.10
N LEU A 470 0.58 -11.67 -1.31
CA LEU A 470 1.95 -12.18 -1.22
C LEU A 470 2.00 -13.58 -0.58
N LEU A 471 1.22 -13.79 0.49
CA LEU A 471 1.11 -15.11 1.12
C LEU A 471 0.57 -16.16 0.13
N GLY A 472 -0.50 -15.78 -0.57
CA GLY A 472 -1.25 -16.63 -1.48
C GLY A 472 -0.46 -17.06 -2.71
N PHE A 473 0.00 -16.08 -3.48
CA PHE A 473 0.64 -16.33 -4.77
C PHE A 473 2.14 -16.59 -4.68
N HIS A 474 2.81 -16.20 -3.59
CA HIS A 474 4.28 -16.21 -3.54
C HIS A 474 4.89 -16.90 -2.31
N CYS A 475 4.17 -17.09 -1.20
CA CYS A 475 4.73 -17.74 -0.01
C CYS A 475 4.31 -19.21 0.17
N GLY A 476 3.19 -19.60 -0.45
CA GLY A 476 2.75 -20.99 -0.56
C GLY A 476 1.46 -21.35 0.17
N ILE A 477 0.69 -20.36 0.65
CA ILE A 477 -0.68 -20.59 1.14
C ILE A 477 -1.62 -20.61 -0.07
N LYS A 478 -1.83 -21.77 -0.70
CA LYS A 478 -2.48 -21.84 -2.02
C LYS A 478 -4.01 -21.88 -1.96
N GLU A 479 -4.57 -22.29 -0.84
CA GLU A 479 -6.01 -22.43 -0.66
C GLU A 479 -6.45 -21.94 0.71
N VAL A 480 -7.58 -21.25 0.76
CA VAL A 480 -8.14 -20.71 2.01
C VAL A 480 -9.61 -21.10 2.17
N VAL A 481 -9.95 -21.61 3.36
CA VAL A 481 -11.34 -21.78 3.81
C VAL A 481 -11.75 -20.54 4.61
N PHE A 482 -12.91 -19.96 4.33
CA PHE A 482 -13.37 -18.76 5.04
C PHE A 482 -14.91 -18.70 5.12
N PRO A 483 -15.49 -17.94 6.09
CA PRO A 483 -16.93 -17.80 6.22
C PRO A 483 -17.55 -16.94 5.11
N ASP A 484 -18.73 -17.30 4.65
CA ASP A 484 -19.48 -16.63 3.59
C ASP A 484 -19.84 -15.18 3.96
N LEU A 485 -20.19 -14.37 2.96
CA LEU A 485 -20.38 -12.92 3.09
C LEU A 485 -19.12 -12.17 3.56
N SER A 486 -17.95 -12.81 3.49
CA SER A 486 -16.66 -12.16 3.68
C SER A 486 -16.30 -11.27 2.50
N TRP A 487 -15.31 -10.39 2.66
CA TRP A 487 -14.75 -9.71 1.50
C TRP A 487 -13.96 -10.68 0.60
N THR A 488 -13.80 -10.31 -0.67
CA THR A 488 -13.35 -11.18 -1.76
C THR A 488 -11.90 -11.70 -1.62
N TYR A 489 -11.69 -12.79 -0.88
CA TYR A 489 -10.41 -13.49 -0.71
C TYR A 489 -9.90 -14.19 -1.98
N GLU A 490 -10.79 -14.45 -2.95
CA GLU A 490 -10.50 -14.98 -4.30
C GLU A 490 -9.48 -14.14 -5.05
N HIS A 491 -9.35 -12.87 -4.68
CA HIS A 491 -8.35 -11.99 -5.25
C HIS A 491 -6.96 -12.23 -4.69
N CYS A 492 -6.83 -12.78 -3.48
CA CYS A 492 -5.56 -12.91 -2.76
C CYS A 492 -4.98 -14.32 -2.81
N PHE A 493 -5.82 -15.32 -3.09
CA PHE A 493 -5.42 -16.73 -3.06
C PHE A 493 -5.71 -17.44 -4.39
N PRO A 494 -4.87 -18.39 -4.82
CA PRO A 494 -5.11 -19.18 -6.03
C PRO A 494 -6.42 -19.98 -6.01
N SER A 495 -6.81 -20.50 -4.85
CA SER A 495 -8.05 -21.25 -4.63
C SER A 495 -8.69 -20.82 -3.32
N VAL A 496 -10.02 -20.93 -3.25
CA VAL A 496 -10.76 -20.68 -2.01
C VAL A 496 -11.92 -21.66 -1.84
N SER A 497 -12.38 -21.80 -0.60
CA SER A 497 -13.54 -22.60 -0.23
C SER A 497 -14.39 -21.83 0.78
N VAL A 498 -15.66 -21.61 0.45
CA VAL A 498 -16.58 -20.84 1.29
C VAL A 498 -17.43 -21.77 2.15
N VAL A 499 -17.73 -21.33 3.38
CA VAL A 499 -18.65 -21.97 4.31
C VAL A 499 -19.73 -20.96 4.74
N PRO A 500 -21.03 -21.25 4.52
CA PRO A 500 -22.11 -20.36 4.94
C PRO A 500 -22.04 -19.95 6.41
N LEU A 501 -22.46 -18.72 6.70
CA LEU A 501 -22.81 -18.33 8.07
C LEU A 501 -24.13 -19.00 8.48
N THR A 502 -24.40 -19.05 9.78
CA THR A 502 -25.72 -19.45 10.30
C THR A 502 -26.79 -18.41 9.93
N ASP A 503 -28.07 -18.74 10.10
CA ASP A 503 -29.21 -17.83 9.82
C ASP A 503 -29.09 -16.48 10.56
N ASP A 504 -28.51 -16.49 11.77
CA ASP A 504 -28.25 -15.27 12.56
C ASP A 504 -26.94 -14.54 12.20
N PHE A 505 -26.30 -14.89 11.08
CA PHE A 505 -24.98 -14.41 10.64
C PHE A 505 -23.82 -14.68 11.62
N ASN A 506 -23.88 -15.78 12.39
CA ASN A 506 -22.77 -16.28 13.20
C ASN A 506 -21.91 -17.30 12.44
N LEU A 507 -20.73 -17.62 12.98
CA LEU A 507 -19.85 -18.64 12.41
C LEU A 507 -20.44 -20.04 12.55
N ASP A 508 -20.50 -20.78 11.44
CA ASP A 508 -20.71 -22.23 11.45
C ASP A 508 -19.39 -22.97 11.66
N ILE A 509 -19.04 -23.21 12.93
CA ILE A 509 -17.82 -23.96 13.30
C ILE A 509 -17.83 -25.35 12.67
N ASN A 510 -18.97 -26.04 12.72
CA ASN A 510 -19.06 -27.43 12.27
C ASN A 510 -18.84 -27.50 10.76
N GLY A 511 -19.50 -26.62 9.99
CA GLY A 511 -19.28 -26.51 8.55
C GLY A 511 -17.83 -26.18 8.18
N ILE A 512 -17.15 -25.30 8.94
CA ILE A 512 -15.73 -24.99 8.72
C ILE A 512 -14.86 -26.23 8.97
N ILE A 513 -15.05 -26.91 10.10
CA ILE A 513 -14.26 -28.09 10.45
C ILE A 513 -14.51 -29.24 9.47
N GLU A 514 -15.76 -29.48 9.07
CA GLU A 514 -16.11 -30.48 8.05
C GLU A 514 -15.46 -30.17 6.72
N ARG A 515 -15.51 -28.92 6.27
CA ARG A 515 -14.85 -28.51 5.02
C ARG A 515 -13.34 -28.68 5.08
N VAL A 516 -12.71 -28.32 6.19
CA VAL A 516 -11.26 -28.51 6.34
C VAL A 516 -10.91 -30.01 6.38
N ASN A 517 -11.69 -30.82 7.10
CA ASN A 517 -11.48 -32.27 7.12
C ASN A 517 -11.64 -32.88 5.73
N SER A 518 -12.63 -32.45 4.93
CA SER A 518 -12.79 -32.93 3.56
C SER A 518 -11.57 -32.62 2.69
N LYS A 519 -11.01 -31.41 2.82
CA LYS A 519 -9.79 -31.00 2.12
C LYS A 519 -8.57 -31.83 2.51
N VAL A 520 -8.40 -32.09 3.80
CA VAL A 520 -7.30 -32.93 4.31
C VAL A 520 -7.47 -34.40 3.92
N LEU A 521 -8.70 -34.89 3.81
CA LEU A 521 -8.99 -36.25 3.32
C LEU A 521 -8.71 -36.38 1.82
N GLU A 522 -9.05 -35.38 1.01
CA GLU A 522 -8.78 -35.34 -0.43
C GLU A 522 -7.28 -35.19 -0.74
N ASP A 523 -6.57 -34.34 0.01
CA ASP A 523 -5.12 -34.19 -0.06
C ASP A 523 -4.51 -34.05 1.36
N PRO A 524 -3.85 -35.09 1.89
CA PRO A 524 -3.17 -35.01 3.18
C PRO A 524 -2.08 -33.94 3.28
N ASN A 525 -1.53 -33.46 2.16
CA ASN A 525 -0.57 -32.36 2.15
C ASN A 525 -1.23 -30.98 2.24
N TRP A 526 -2.55 -30.89 2.21
CA TRP A 526 -3.30 -29.64 2.31
C TRP A 526 -2.88 -28.84 3.54
N ILE A 527 -2.63 -29.48 4.68
CA ILE A 527 -2.15 -28.82 5.91
C ILE A 527 -0.87 -27.97 5.73
N LYS A 528 -0.07 -28.24 4.70
CA LYS A 528 1.20 -27.51 4.43
C LYS A 528 0.99 -26.24 3.59
N TYR A 529 -0.16 -26.09 2.94
CA TYR A 529 -0.44 -24.99 2.02
C TYR A 529 -1.85 -24.40 2.16
N GLY A 530 -2.72 -25.01 2.96
CA GLY A 530 -4.08 -24.58 3.25
C GLY A 530 -4.13 -23.73 4.51
N ALA A 531 -5.10 -22.81 4.57
CA ALA A 531 -5.37 -22.03 5.76
C ALA A 531 -6.86 -21.78 5.97
N VAL A 532 -7.25 -21.37 7.18
CA VAL A 532 -8.57 -20.81 7.48
C VAL A 532 -8.42 -19.31 7.69
N ALA A 533 -9.15 -18.47 6.95
CA ALA A 533 -9.14 -17.02 7.14
C ALA A 533 -10.36 -16.56 7.93
N LEU A 534 -10.12 -15.69 8.90
CA LEU A 534 -11.12 -15.09 9.77
C LEU A 534 -10.90 -13.58 9.81
N ASN A 535 -11.98 -12.82 9.60
CA ASN A 535 -12.03 -11.39 9.87
C ASN A 535 -13.04 -11.15 11.01
N ASN A 536 -12.55 -10.61 12.13
CA ASN A 536 -13.39 -10.25 13.26
C ASN A 536 -12.97 -8.87 13.80
N PRO A 537 -13.82 -7.84 13.77
CA PRO A 537 -15.21 -7.83 13.30
C PRO A 537 -15.40 -8.20 11.83
N HIS A 538 -16.49 -8.90 11.56
CA HIS A 538 -16.78 -9.47 10.25
C HIS A 538 -17.21 -8.38 9.24
N ASN A 539 -16.64 -8.47 8.06
CA ASN A 539 -16.98 -7.67 6.88
C ASN A 539 -17.41 -8.66 5.79
N ALA A 540 -18.65 -8.61 5.28
CA ALA A 540 -19.54 -7.45 5.19
C ALA A 540 -20.66 -7.34 6.23
N THR A 541 -20.85 -8.34 7.12
CA THR A 541 -22.03 -8.37 8.00
C THR A 541 -22.02 -7.36 9.15
N GLY A 542 -20.86 -6.84 9.56
CA GLY A 542 -20.77 -5.95 10.72
C GLY A 542 -21.01 -6.66 12.07
N GLN A 543 -20.88 -8.00 12.07
CA GLN A 543 -20.99 -8.81 13.29
C GLN A 543 -19.64 -8.89 14.01
N GLU A 544 -19.70 -9.07 15.32
CA GLU A 544 -18.58 -9.54 16.13
C GLU A 544 -18.90 -10.98 16.52
N PHE A 545 -18.01 -11.91 16.17
CA PHE A 545 -18.20 -13.30 16.53
C PHE A 545 -17.88 -13.54 18.01
N ASP A 546 -18.65 -14.43 18.63
CA ASP A 546 -18.48 -14.80 20.03
C ASP A 546 -17.08 -15.37 20.29
N SER A 547 -16.39 -14.85 21.30
CA SER A 547 -15.02 -15.25 21.63
C SER A 547 -14.89 -16.72 22.06
N LYS A 548 -15.92 -17.31 22.69
CA LYS A 548 -15.93 -18.74 23.08
C LYS A 548 -16.04 -19.62 21.83
N VAL A 549 -16.92 -19.25 20.92
CA VAL A 549 -17.11 -19.91 19.61
C VAL A 549 -15.80 -19.87 18.82
N LEU A 550 -15.17 -18.70 18.73
CA LEU A 550 -13.86 -18.56 18.10
C LEU A 550 -12.80 -19.43 18.77
N LYS A 551 -12.65 -19.39 20.10
CA LYS A 551 -11.69 -20.24 20.82
C LYS A 551 -11.87 -21.74 20.56
N GLN A 552 -13.11 -22.21 20.48
CA GLN A 552 -13.40 -23.60 20.15
C GLN A 552 -12.88 -23.96 18.75
N LEU A 553 -13.17 -23.11 17.74
CA LEU A 553 -12.66 -23.28 16.38
C LEU A 553 -11.13 -23.26 16.34
N LEU A 554 -10.51 -22.29 16.99
CA LEU A 554 -9.05 -22.15 17.05
C LEU A 554 -8.38 -23.39 17.64
N LYS A 555 -8.91 -23.89 18.76
CA LYS A 555 -8.39 -25.12 19.39
C LYS A 555 -8.38 -26.29 18.39
N LEU A 556 -9.51 -26.55 17.74
CA LEU A 556 -9.67 -27.69 16.81
C LEU A 556 -8.75 -27.59 15.58
N LEU A 557 -8.53 -26.37 15.06
CA LEU A 557 -7.67 -26.14 13.91
C LEU A 557 -6.18 -26.22 14.28
N LEU A 558 -5.79 -25.59 15.39
CA LEU A 558 -4.39 -25.53 15.84
C LEU A 558 -3.90 -26.89 16.36
N GLU A 559 -4.77 -27.71 16.95
CA GLU A 559 -4.43 -29.10 17.31
C GLU A 559 -3.95 -29.93 16.10
N LYS A 560 -4.43 -29.58 14.91
CA LYS A 560 -4.06 -30.22 13.63
C LYS A 560 -2.99 -29.45 12.85
N ASN A 561 -2.36 -28.44 13.45
CA ASN A 561 -1.35 -27.58 12.81
C ASN A 561 -1.85 -26.92 11.51
N ILE A 562 -3.13 -26.55 11.46
CA ILE A 562 -3.70 -25.83 10.32
C ILE A 562 -3.39 -24.34 10.46
N PHE A 563 -2.93 -23.70 9.39
CA PHE A 563 -2.70 -22.26 9.39
C PHE A 563 -4.01 -21.49 9.57
N ILE A 564 -3.98 -20.44 10.39
CA ILE A 564 -5.11 -19.54 10.61
C ILE A 564 -4.67 -18.12 10.27
N ILE A 565 -5.44 -17.45 9.42
CA ILE A 565 -5.20 -16.06 9.03
C ILE A 565 -6.18 -15.18 9.80
N ASP A 566 -5.63 -14.30 10.63
CA ASP A 566 -6.32 -13.27 11.39
C ASP A 566 -6.26 -11.95 10.61
N ASP A 567 -7.32 -11.63 9.88
CA ASP A 567 -7.46 -10.40 9.07
C ASP A 567 -8.10 -9.28 9.89
N LEU A 568 -7.24 -8.45 10.49
CA LEU A 568 -7.60 -7.36 11.37
C LEU A 568 -7.72 -6.05 10.60
N SER A 569 -8.76 -5.98 9.77
CA SER A 569 -9.09 -4.78 9.02
C SER A 569 -9.98 -3.78 9.79
N TYR A 570 -10.68 -4.21 10.85
CA TYR A 570 -11.68 -3.42 11.59
C TYR A 570 -11.51 -3.48 13.11
N GLN A 571 -10.30 -3.72 13.59
CA GLN A 571 -10.02 -3.89 15.01
C GLN A 571 -10.54 -2.71 15.84
N ASN A 572 -11.39 -3.01 16.84
CA ASN A 572 -12.04 -2.03 17.72
C ASN A 572 -12.88 -0.93 17.03
N VAL A 573 -13.21 -1.08 15.75
CA VAL A 573 -14.12 -0.18 15.04
C VAL A 573 -15.55 -0.59 15.36
N ALA A 574 -16.36 0.35 15.88
CA ALA A 574 -17.79 0.16 16.14
C ALA A 574 -18.49 1.52 16.27
N PRO A 575 -19.77 1.66 15.89
CA PRO A 575 -20.55 2.87 16.11
C PRO A 575 -21.03 2.97 17.57
N THR A 576 -20.09 3.07 18.51
CA THR A 576 -20.38 3.16 19.95
C THR A 576 -19.52 4.22 20.61
N GLY A 577 -20.04 5.00 21.56
CA GLY A 577 -19.30 6.05 22.25
C GLY A 577 -18.18 5.54 23.18
N LYS A 578 -18.00 4.23 23.27
CA LYS A 578 -16.93 3.54 24.00
C LYS A 578 -15.97 2.86 23.03
N LEU A 579 -14.71 2.73 23.45
CA LEU A 579 -13.74 1.88 22.75
C LEU A 579 -13.95 0.43 23.22
N LYS A 580 -14.84 -0.30 22.54
CA LYS A 580 -15.07 -1.71 22.79
C LYS A 580 -13.84 -2.50 22.35
N GLN A 581 -13.22 -3.23 23.27
CA GLN A 581 -12.09 -4.11 22.98
C GLN A 581 -12.61 -5.43 22.45
N ILE A 582 -12.47 -5.64 21.14
CA ILE A 582 -12.84 -6.88 20.46
C ILE A 582 -11.58 -7.74 20.41
N LYS A 583 -11.60 -8.95 20.95
CA LYS A 583 -10.38 -9.77 21.01
C LYS A 583 -9.98 -10.27 19.63
N THR A 584 -8.71 -10.12 19.30
CA THR A 584 -8.13 -10.63 18.05
C THR A 584 -7.99 -12.15 18.12
N ILE A 585 -7.88 -12.83 16.96
CA ILE A 585 -7.59 -14.27 16.94
C ILE A 585 -6.24 -14.55 17.61
N ARG A 586 -5.25 -13.66 17.43
CA ARG A 586 -3.98 -13.74 18.14
C ARG A 586 -4.16 -13.73 19.67
N GLN A 587 -4.89 -12.76 20.22
CA GLN A 587 -5.13 -12.66 21.66
C GLN A 587 -5.90 -13.90 22.18
N LEU A 588 -6.90 -14.37 21.46
CA LEU A 588 -7.63 -15.59 21.82
C LEU A 588 -6.73 -16.83 21.79
N THR A 589 -5.78 -16.89 20.87
CA THR A 589 -4.77 -17.96 20.77
C THR A 589 -3.80 -17.91 21.97
N ASP A 590 -3.32 -16.72 22.33
CA ASP A 590 -2.42 -16.57 23.49
C ASP A 590 -3.16 -16.92 24.81
N GLU A 591 -4.46 -16.69 24.91
CA GLU A 591 -5.29 -17.17 26.03
C GLU A 591 -5.43 -18.70 26.06
N LEU A 592 -5.56 -19.36 24.90
CA LEU A 592 -5.57 -20.83 24.83
C LEU A 592 -4.22 -21.42 25.23
N LEU A 593 -3.12 -20.78 24.83
CA LEU A 593 -1.76 -21.16 25.21
C LEU A 593 -1.56 -21.01 26.73
N ALA A 594 -1.93 -19.86 27.30
CA ALA A 594 -1.83 -19.62 28.75
C ALA A 594 -2.70 -20.60 29.56
N GLY A 595 -3.85 -21.01 29.01
CA GLY A 595 -4.72 -22.02 29.60
C GLY A 595 -4.26 -23.47 29.41
N GLY A 596 -3.16 -23.72 28.68
CA GLY A 596 -2.64 -25.07 28.41
C GLY A 596 -3.45 -25.89 27.42
N TYR A 597 -4.35 -25.27 26.64
CA TYR A 597 -5.18 -25.95 25.65
C TYR A 597 -4.45 -26.21 24.32
N ILE A 598 -3.41 -25.43 24.04
CA ILE A 598 -2.52 -25.58 22.88
C ILE A 598 -1.07 -25.41 23.33
N THR A 599 -0.14 -25.90 22.52
CA THR A 599 1.30 -25.73 22.73
C THR A 599 1.84 -24.44 22.09
N GLU A 600 3.05 -24.04 22.47
CA GLU A 600 3.72 -22.89 21.82
C GLU A 600 3.94 -23.14 20.32
N GLU A 601 4.28 -24.37 19.93
CA GLU A 601 4.46 -24.75 18.52
C GLU A 601 3.17 -24.56 17.73
N GLN A 602 2.04 -25.03 18.25
CA GLN A 602 0.73 -24.86 17.63
C GLN A 602 0.34 -23.38 17.51
N SER A 603 0.68 -22.54 18.49
CA SER A 603 0.40 -21.09 18.43
C SER A 603 1.10 -20.37 17.27
N ASN A 604 2.16 -20.98 16.70
CA ASN A 604 2.93 -20.40 15.61
C ASN A 604 2.21 -20.45 14.25
N PHE A 605 1.14 -21.25 14.13
CA PHE A 605 0.34 -21.41 12.91
C PHE A 605 -0.68 -20.29 12.69
N VAL A 606 -0.78 -19.33 13.61
CA VAL A 606 -1.57 -18.11 13.41
C VAL A 606 -0.73 -17.05 12.72
N ILE A 607 -1.28 -16.46 11.67
CA ILE A 607 -0.75 -15.34 10.90
C ILE A 607 -1.69 -14.16 11.12
N THR A 608 -1.19 -13.03 11.61
CA THR A 608 -2.03 -11.84 11.82
C THR A 608 -1.63 -10.73 10.89
N ILE A 609 -2.59 -10.18 10.14
CA ILE A 609 -2.41 -8.99 9.33
C ILE A 609 -3.27 -7.85 9.88
N HIS A 610 -2.61 -6.83 10.40
CA HIS A 610 -3.22 -5.64 10.98
C HIS A 610 -3.16 -4.49 9.98
N SER A 611 -4.32 -4.07 9.49
CA SER A 611 -4.43 -2.92 8.60
C SER A 611 -4.72 -1.65 9.37
N LEU A 612 -3.93 -0.60 9.12
CA LEU A 612 -4.16 0.71 9.70
C LEU A 612 -5.30 1.45 9.00
N SER A 613 -5.85 0.88 7.92
CA SER A 613 -6.78 1.57 7.02
C SER A 613 -8.04 2.10 7.72
N LYS A 614 -8.68 1.27 8.54
CA LYS A 614 -9.97 1.62 9.19
C LYS A 614 -9.81 1.95 10.65
N THR A 615 -8.90 1.25 11.31
CA THR A 615 -8.52 1.51 12.69
C THR A 615 -8.00 2.95 12.82
N ASP A 616 -7.09 3.40 11.97
CA ASP A 616 -6.46 4.72 12.17
C ASP A 616 -6.99 5.81 11.26
N SER A 617 -8.10 5.53 10.55
CA SER A 617 -8.61 6.37 9.47
C SER A 617 -7.53 6.70 8.43
N PHE A 618 -6.78 5.66 8.01
CA PHE A 618 -5.52 5.79 7.28
C PHE A 618 -5.49 4.95 5.98
N ALA A 619 -6.63 4.88 5.29
CA ALA A 619 -6.85 3.89 4.23
C ALA A 619 -6.12 4.21 2.92
N GLY A 620 -6.01 5.48 2.57
CA GLY A 620 -5.23 5.98 1.43
C GLY A 620 -3.73 5.79 1.58
N ALA A 621 -3.23 5.68 2.82
CA ALA A 621 -1.80 5.52 3.08
C ALA A 621 -1.24 4.17 2.63
N ARG A 622 -2.10 3.14 2.60
CA ARG A 622 -1.73 1.77 2.19
C ARG A 622 -0.59 1.23 3.04
N LEU A 623 -0.85 1.07 4.34
CA LEU A 623 0.09 0.50 5.30
C LEU A 623 -0.60 -0.58 6.15
N SER A 624 0.10 -1.69 6.35
CA SER A 624 -0.31 -2.78 7.25
C SER A 624 0.92 -3.35 7.96
N VAL A 625 0.71 -3.98 9.11
CA VAL A 625 1.72 -4.76 9.83
C VAL A 625 1.30 -6.22 9.83
N ILE A 626 2.23 -7.13 9.56
CA ILE A 626 1.97 -8.57 9.59
C ILE A 626 2.85 -9.26 10.62
N GLU A 627 2.27 -10.14 11.43
CA GLU A 627 2.99 -11.04 12.34
C GLU A 627 2.90 -12.48 11.84
N ILE A 628 4.06 -13.14 11.67
CA ILE A 628 4.14 -14.56 11.33
C ILE A 628 5.14 -15.23 12.26
N ARG A 629 4.65 -16.11 13.13
CA ARG A 629 5.51 -16.83 14.09
C ARG A 629 6.16 -18.09 13.49
N ASP A 630 5.59 -18.66 12.42
CA ASP A 630 6.27 -19.70 11.63
C ASP A 630 7.48 -19.12 10.87
N GLN A 631 8.68 -19.53 11.27
CA GLN A 631 9.92 -18.93 10.77
C GLN A 631 10.14 -19.17 9.27
N LYS A 632 9.68 -20.31 8.75
CA LYS A 632 9.84 -20.65 7.33
C LYS A 632 9.00 -19.73 6.45
N LEU A 633 7.75 -19.49 6.83
CA LEU A 633 6.84 -18.58 6.14
C LEU A 633 7.27 -17.13 6.31
N PHE A 634 7.66 -16.73 7.53
CA PHE A 634 8.19 -15.39 7.82
C PHE A 634 9.39 -15.05 6.93
N ASN A 635 10.38 -15.94 6.85
CA ASN A 635 11.59 -15.71 6.06
C ASN A 635 11.29 -15.59 4.56
N LYS A 636 10.33 -16.38 4.04
CA LYS A 636 9.88 -16.26 2.64
C LYS A 636 9.23 -14.90 2.38
N LEU A 637 8.30 -14.50 3.24
CA LEU A 637 7.61 -13.22 3.09
C LEU A 637 8.60 -12.06 3.20
N LYS A 638 9.49 -12.08 4.20
CA LYS A 638 10.57 -11.09 4.38
C LYS A 638 11.44 -10.94 3.13
N ALA A 639 11.84 -12.06 2.51
CA ALA A 639 12.62 -12.02 1.28
C ALA A 639 11.88 -11.35 0.11
N ILE A 640 10.55 -11.51 0.04
CA ILE A 640 9.71 -10.88 -0.98
C ILE A 640 9.50 -9.40 -0.67
N THR A 641 9.14 -9.05 0.57
CA THR A 641 8.90 -7.65 0.96
C THR A 641 10.14 -6.77 0.78
N LEU A 642 11.35 -7.30 0.94
CA LEU A 642 12.60 -6.58 0.63
C LEU A 642 12.75 -6.13 -0.83
N THR A 643 11.97 -6.71 -1.75
CA THR A 643 11.96 -6.31 -3.17
C THR A 643 10.92 -5.23 -3.46
N ILE A 644 10.03 -4.94 -2.52
CA ILE A 644 8.97 -3.94 -2.62
C ILE A 644 9.45 -2.68 -1.90
N LYS A 645 9.39 -1.54 -2.57
CA LYS A 645 9.75 -0.25 -1.95
C LYS A 645 8.76 0.11 -0.84
N PRO A 646 9.24 0.56 0.33
CA PRO A 646 8.37 0.94 1.42
C PRO A 646 7.54 2.18 1.06
N ASN A 647 6.27 2.23 1.47
CA ASN A 647 5.48 3.45 1.46
C ASN A 647 5.95 4.36 2.61
N ILE A 648 7.11 4.97 2.43
CA ILE A 648 7.86 5.63 3.50
C ILE A 648 7.16 6.88 4.07
N GLY A 649 6.39 7.62 3.28
CA GLY A 649 5.54 8.71 3.74
C GLY A 649 4.38 8.21 4.61
N ALA A 650 3.83 7.04 4.31
CA ALA A 650 2.83 6.40 5.18
C ALA A 650 3.45 5.94 6.50
N ILE A 651 4.65 5.33 6.46
CA ILE A 651 5.40 4.91 7.65
C ILE A 651 5.75 6.13 8.52
N PHE A 652 6.22 7.23 7.92
CA PHE A 652 6.54 8.47 8.60
C PHE A 652 5.35 9.00 9.39
N LEU A 653 4.19 9.12 8.75
CA LEU A 653 2.99 9.65 9.40
C LEU A 653 2.46 8.68 10.47
N ALA A 654 2.49 7.37 10.22
CA ALA A 654 2.11 6.38 11.22
C ALA A 654 3.07 6.38 12.44
N TYR A 655 4.38 6.53 12.22
CA TYR A 655 5.35 6.70 13.31
C TYR A 655 5.01 7.91 14.18
N LEU A 656 4.76 9.08 13.56
CA LEU A 656 4.37 10.29 14.29
C LEU A 656 3.07 10.11 15.09
N PHE A 657 2.13 9.30 14.60
CA PHE A 657 0.91 8.96 15.32
C PHE A 657 1.20 8.05 16.52
N TYR A 658 1.84 6.90 16.30
CA TYR A 658 2.04 5.85 17.30
C TYR A 658 3.11 6.16 18.35
N ARG A 659 4.03 7.11 18.11
CA ARG A 659 4.97 7.56 19.15
C ARG A 659 4.29 8.26 20.33
N ASN A 660 3.03 8.66 20.17
CA ASN A 660 2.22 9.19 21.26
C ASN A 660 1.87 8.11 22.29
N LYS A 661 1.43 8.55 23.48
CA LYS A 661 0.97 7.66 24.53
C LYS A 661 -0.27 6.87 24.11
N THR A 662 -0.45 5.69 24.68
CA THR A 662 -1.59 4.81 24.41
C THR A 662 -2.93 5.46 24.75
N GLU A 663 -2.98 6.29 25.78
CA GLU A 663 -4.18 7.05 26.14
C GLU A 663 -4.60 8.02 25.03
N THR A 664 -3.64 8.67 24.37
CA THR A 664 -3.88 9.60 23.27
C THR A 664 -4.40 8.87 22.04
N ALA A 665 -3.78 7.75 21.65
CA ALA A 665 -4.26 6.91 20.54
C ALA A 665 -5.67 6.36 20.82
N ASN A 666 -5.93 5.89 22.04
CA ASN A 666 -7.25 5.44 22.46
C ASN A 666 -8.29 6.57 22.42
N ALA A 667 -7.92 7.79 22.80
CA ALA A 667 -8.81 8.96 22.69
C ALA A 667 -9.17 9.27 21.23
N TYR A 668 -8.20 9.17 20.32
CA TYR A 668 -8.45 9.28 18.88
C TYR A 668 -9.43 8.22 18.36
N TRP A 669 -9.19 6.94 18.68
CA TRP A 669 -10.08 5.85 18.26
C TRP A 669 -11.47 5.93 18.90
N LYS A 670 -11.57 6.45 20.13
CA LYS A 670 -12.85 6.74 20.78
C LYS A 670 -13.60 7.85 20.03
N LEU A 671 -12.94 8.96 19.68
CA LEU A 671 -13.53 10.03 18.87
C LEU A 671 -14.05 9.47 17.54
N ARG A 672 -13.26 8.63 16.85
CA ARG A 672 -13.67 7.94 15.62
C ARG A 672 -14.96 7.15 15.82
N ASN A 673 -15.05 6.34 16.88
CA ASN A 673 -16.24 5.54 17.17
C ASN A 673 -17.45 6.40 17.56
N SER A 674 -17.25 7.49 18.32
CA SER A 674 -18.32 8.45 18.63
C SER A 674 -18.89 9.10 17.36
N ILE A 675 -18.07 9.42 16.37
CA ILE A 675 -18.55 9.97 15.09
C ILE A 675 -19.35 8.91 14.31
N PHE A 676 -18.94 7.65 14.35
CA PHE A 676 -19.73 6.56 13.78
C PHE A 676 -21.07 6.37 14.51
N GLU A 677 -21.09 6.51 15.83
CA GLU A 677 -22.31 6.48 16.65
C GLU A 677 -23.26 7.64 16.30
N GLU A 678 -22.73 8.87 16.16
CA GLU A 678 -23.51 10.04 15.71
C GLU A 678 -24.18 9.75 14.35
N ARG A 679 -23.43 9.22 13.38
CA ARG A 679 -23.97 8.85 12.05
C ARG A 679 -25.03 7.76 12.15
N MET A 680 -24.79 6.74 12.96
CA MET A 680 -25.75 5.65 13.17
C MET A 680 -27.04 6.15 13.83
N ASN A 681 -26.94 7.06 14.81
CA ASN A 681 -28.09 7.69 15.45
C ASN A 681 -28.90 8.51 14.44
N SER A 682 -28.27 9.27 13.55
CA SER A 682 -28.98 9.99 12.47
C SER A 682 -29.73 9.04 11.56
N ILE A 683 -29.14 7.91 11.19
CA ILE A 683 -29.78 6.89 10.35
C ILE A 683 -30.97 6.26 11.07
N ASN A 684 -30.83 5.90 12.34
CA ASN A 684 -31.93 5.35 13.15
C ASN A 684 -33.09 6.34 13.29
N GLN A 685 -32.80 7.62 13.54
CA GLN A 685 -33.81 8.68 13.58
C GLN A 685 -34.52 8.83 12.23
N ALA A 686 -33.81 8.74 11.11
CA ALA A 686 -34.42 8.80 9.78
C ALA A 686 -35.40 7.64 9.54
N VAL A 687 -35.08 6.42 9.98
CA VAL A 687 -35.99 5.26 9.88
C VAL A 687 -37.19 5.42 10.80
N LEU A 688 -36.99 5.86 12.06
CA LEU A 688 -38.08 6.10 13.00
C LEU A 688 -39.07 7.17 12.51
N ASN A 689 -38.56 8.18 11.81
CA ASN A 689 -39.37 9.26 11.25
C ASN A 689 -39.99 8.92 9.88
N LEU A 690 -39.73 7.74 9.31
CA LEU A 690 -40.28 7.34 8.02
C LEU A 690 -41.74 6.87 8.19
N PRO A 691 -42.75 7.62 7.70
CA PRO A 691 -44.16 7.26 7.90
C PRO A 691 -44.50 5.91 7.26
N LYS A 692 -45.45 5.18 7.84
CA LYS A 692 -45.87 3.86 7.33
C LYS A 692 -46.32 3.92 5.87
N GLU A 693 -46.93 5.02 5.45
CA GLU A 693 -47.37 5.24 4.06
C GLU A 693 -46.20 5.33 3.07
N ARG A 694 -45.03 5.78 3.55
CA ARG A 694 -43.77 5.88 2.77
C ARG A 694 -42.87 4.65 2.94
N ASN A 695 -43.01 3.89 4.03
CA ASN A 695 -42.28 2.65 4.28
C ASN A 695 -43.08 1.38 3.90
N LYS A 696 -43.61 1.31 2.66
CA LYS A 696 -44.45 0.18 2.21
C LYS A 696 -43.72 -1.17 2.20
N PHE A 697 -42.39 -1.14 2.15
CA PHE A 697 -41.54 -2.33 2.09
C PHE A 697 -40.99 -2.77 3.46
N ASP A 698 -41.39 -2.07 4.53
CA ASP A 698 -40.99 -2.37 5.90
C ASP A 698 -39.45 -2.41 6.05
N ILE A 699 -38.83 -1.32 5.60
CA ILE A 699 -37.38 -1.12 5.64
C ILE A 699 -36.97 -0.84 7.08
N THR A 700 -35.99 -1.60 7.56
CA THR A 700 -35.35 -1.40 8.87
C THR A 700 -33.83 -1.32 8.70
N ILE A 701 -33.16 -0.74 9.70
CA ILE A 701 -31.70 -0.67 9.72
C ILE A 701 -31.18 -1.29 11.02
N LYS A 702 -30.31 -2.29 10.88
CA LYS A 702 -29.63 -2.95 11.99
C LYS A 702 -28.23 -2.37 12.14
N ALA A 703 -27.95 -1.82 13.32
CA ALA A 703 -26.63 -1.33 13.66
C ALA A 703 -25.62 -2.50 13.75
N PRO A 704 -24.37 -2.31 13.30
CA PRO A 704 -23.34 -3.33 13.44
C PRO A 704 -22.89 -3.46 14.89
N THR A 705 -22.56 -4.68 15.32
CA THR A 705 -21.99 -4.95 16.65
C THR A 705 -20.47 -4.75 16.68
N GLY A 706 -19.84 -4.75 15.51
CA GLY A 706 -18.45 -4.36 15.23
C GLY A 706 -18.28 -3.99 13.75
N SER A 707 -17.15 -3.39 13.37
CA SER A 707 -16.98 -2.72 12.06
C SER A 707 -17.87 -1.47 11.93
N MET A 708 -18.16 -1.05 10.71
CA MET A 708 -18.81 0.24 10.38
C MET A 708 -19.99 0.08 9.41
N TYR A 709 -20.46 -1.14 9.20
CA TYR A 709 -21.43 -1.48 8.15
C TYR A 709 -22.83 -1.73 8.73
N PRO A 710 -23.74 -0.74 8.71
CA PRO A 710 -25.13 -1.00 9.02
C PRO A 710 -25.77 -1.87 7.93
N GLN A 711 -26.67 -2.76 8.35
CA GLN A 711 -27.45 -3.59 7.44
C GLN A 711 -28.81 -2.93 7.20
N MET A 712 -29.16 -2.69 5.93
CA MET A 712 -30.51 -2.30 5.55
C MET A 712 -31.30 -3.56 5.20
N ILE A 713 -32.38 -3.81 5.93
CA ILE A 713 -33.26 -4.97 5.74
C ILE A 713 -34.54 -4.50 5.06
N ILE A 714 -35.00 -5.24 4.06
CA ILE A 714 -36.25 -4.97 3.32
C ILE A 714 -37.15 -6.20 3.51
N ASP A 715 -38.06 -6.16 4.48
CA ASP A 715 -38.86 -7.34 4.84
C ASP A 715 -39.91 -7.69 3.76
N LYS A 716 -40.41 -6.70 3.02
CA LYS A 716 -41.44 -6.91 1.99
C LYS A 716 -40.91 -6.59 0.60
N LEU A 717 -39.87 -7.30 0.15
CA LEU A 717 -39.35 -7.18 -1.21
C LEU A 717 -40.35 -7.78 -2.23
N PRO A 718 -40.82 -7.02 -3.24
CA PRO A 718 -41.73 -7.56 -4.26
C PRO A 718 -41.13 -8.72 -5.05
N SER A 719 -41.95 -9.72 -5.36
CA SER A 719 -41.54 -10.87 -6.18
C SER A 719 -40.98 -10.43 -7.54
N GLY A 720 -39.84 -11.01 -7.94
CA GLY A 720 -39.19 -10.74 -9.22
C GLY A 720 -38.21 -9.55 -9.23
N LEU A 721 -38.04 -8.83 -8.11
CA LEU A 721 -36.99 -7.81 -7.97
C LEU A 721 -35.71 -8.42 -7.38
N SER A 722 -34.56 -8.18 -8.01
CA SER A 722 -33.25 -8.51 -7.45
C SER A 722 -32.66 -7.32 -6.70
N LEU A 723 -31.90 -7.61 -5.63
CA LEU A 723 -31.17 -6.58 -4.87
C LEU A 723 -30.13 -5.86 -5.73
N ASP A 724 -29.52 -6.55 -6.69
CA ASP A 724 -28.57 -5.97 -7.64
C ASP A 724 -29.21 -4.89 -8.52
N TRP A 725 -30.42 -5.14 -9.01
CA TRP A 725 -31.14 -4.17 -9.82
C TRP A 725 -31.54 -2.94 -9.00
N LEU A 726 -32.00 -3.15 -7.77
CA LEU A 726 -32.32 -2.08 -6.84
C LEU A 726 -31.10 -1.22 -6.52
N ALA A 727 -29.97 -1.83 -6.17
CA ALA A 727 -28.71 -1.14 -5.88
C ALA A 727 -28.23 -0.30 -7.07
N SER A 728 -28.24 -0.86 -8.29
CA SER A 728 -27.90 -0.12 -9.52
C SER A 728 -28.90 1.00 -9.85
N GLY A 729 -30.18 0.83 -9.52
CA GLY A 729 -31.20 1.87 -9.66
C GLY A 729 -30.95 3.06 -8.73
N LEU A 730 -30.72 2.76 -7.45
CA LEU A 730 -30.41 3.74 -6.41
C LEU A 730 -29.10 4.48 -6.70
N ALA A 731 -28.07 3.77 -7.18
CA ALA A 731 -26.80 4.39 -7.52
C ALA A 731 -26.96 5.51 -8.56
N ARG A 732 -27.78 5.29 -9.59
CA ARG A 732 -28.10 6.30 -10.62
C ARG A 732 -28.85 7.51 -10.06
N GLN A 733 -29.51 7.35 -8.92
CA GLN A 733 -30.20 8.41 -8.17
C GLN A 733 -29.32 9.00 -7.06
N GLY A 734 -28.01 8.74 -7.07
CA GLY A 734 -27.08 9.30 -6.09
C GLY A 734 -27.01 8.54 -4.76
N ILE A 735 -27.63 7.37 -4.65
CA ILE A 735 -27.61 6.53 -3.45
C ILE A 735 -26.81 5.24 -3.72
N GLY A 736 -25.56 5.20 -3.28
CA GLY A 736 -24.70 4.01 -3.40
C GLY A 736 -24.94 3.03 -2.26
N LEU A 737 -25.45 1.84 -2.56
CA LEU A 737 -25.62 0.72 -1.64
C LEU A 737 -25.05 -0.55 -2.27
N ILE A 738 -24.44 -1.42 -1.45
CA ILE A 738 -23.90 -2.69 -1.92
C ILE A 738 -24.82 -3.82 -1.46
N PRO A 739 -25.39 -4.62 -2.38
CA PRO A 739 -26.20 -5.76 -2.00
C PRO A 739 -25.30 -6.86 -1.40
N LEU A 740 -25.77 -7.53 -0.34
CA LEU A 740 -24.99 -8.59 0.31
C LEU A 740 -24.67 -9.76 -0.64
N SER A 741 -25.47 -10.00 -1.68
CA SER A 741 -25.20 -10.97 -2.76
C SER A 741 -23.92 -10.70 -3.56
N THR A 742 -23.26 -9.56 -3.34
CA THR A 742 -21.94 -9.25 -3.92
C THR A 742 -20.79 -9.95 -3.18
N PHE A 743 -21.02 -10.29 -1.90
CA PHE A 743 -20.11 -11.00 -1.02
C PHE A 743 -20.52 -12.46 -0.95
#